data_AF-A0A3S3RBG4-F1
#
_entry.id   AF-A0A3S3RBG4-F1
#
_cell.length_a   1.000
_cell.length_b   1.000
_cell.length_c   1.000
_cell.angle_alpha   90.00
_cell.angle_beta   90.00
_cell.angle_gamma   90.00
#
_symmetry.space_group_name_H-M   'P 1'
#
loop_
_entity.id
_entity.type
_entity.pdbx_description
1 polymer ?
#
loop_
_entity_poly.entity_id
_entity_poly.type
_entity_poly.pdbx_seq_one_letter_code
_entity_poly.pdbx_strand_id
1 'polypeptide(L)'
;MSRRGTAEEKTAKSDPIYRNRLVNMLVNRILKHGKKSLAYQIIYQAVKKIQQKTETNPLSVLRQAIRGVTPDIAVKARRVGGSTHQVPIEIESTQGKALAIRWLLGASRKRPGRNMAFKLSSELVDAAKGSGDAIRKKEETHRMAEANRAFAHFLMSITALLFRWREEPMISFSGNFQTNNFNEIFQFLILLCSTLCIPLSVEYIECTEMAITEFLLFVLTATLGGMFLCGANDLITIFVAPESFSLCSYLLSGYTKRDVRSNEATTKYLLMGGASSSILVHGFSWLYGSSGGEIELQEIVNGLINTQMYNSPGISIALISITVGIGFKLSPAPSHQWTPDVYEGVRFVRQIPTSISISEMFGFFKTPWTCRREMLSPLGPRHNFYQKNPLFDSDSPTPVVAFLSVTSKVAASASATRIFDIPFYFSSNEWHLLLEILAILSMILGNLIAITQTSMKRMLAYSSSIGQIGYVIIGIIVGDSNDGYASMITYMLFYISMNLGTFARIVSFGLRTGTDNIRDYAGLYTKDPFLALSSALCLLSLGGLPPLAGFFGKLHLFWCGWQAGLYFLVSIGLLTSVVSIYYYLKIIKLLMTGRNQEITPHVRNYRRSPLRSNNSIELSMIVCVIASTIPGISMNPIIAIAQDTLF
;
A
#
# COMPACT_ATOMS: atom_id res chain seq x y z
N MET A 1 45.86 24.14 -1.81
CA MET A 1 45.39 25.54 -1.89
C MET A 1 44.54 25.73 -3.14
N SER A 2 43.22 25.81 -3.01
CA SER A 2 42.30 26.07 -4.14
C SER A 2 42.19 27.57 -4.37
N ARG A 3 42.77 28.09 -5.46
CA ARG A 3 42.53 29.45 -5.97
C ARG A 3 41.06 29.58 -6.44
N ARG A 4 40.13 29.81 -5.52
CA ARG A 4 38.85 30.45 -5.85
C ARG A 4 38.93 31.87 -5.31
N GLY A 5 39.20 32.82 -6.18
CA GLY A 5 39.03 34.24 -5.84
C GLY A 5 37.61 34.45 -5.34
N THR A 6 37.49 35.12 -4.19
CA THR A 6 36.22 35.63 -3.67
C THR A 6 35.62 36.54 -4.73
N ALA A 7 34.59 36.05 -5.42
CA ALA A 7 33.88 36.84 -6.41
C ALA A 7 33.22 38.03 -5.70
N GLU A 8 33.62 39.26 -6.04
CA GLU A 8 33.00 40.47 -5.52
C GLU A 8 31.48 40.44 -5.73
N GLU A 9 30.73 40.67 -4.66
CA GLU A 9 29.28 40.67 -4.68
C GLU A 9 28.77 41.89 -5.46
N LYS A 10 28.50 41.69 -6.76
CA LYS A 10 27.98 42.77 -7.63
C LYS A 10 26.66 43.29 -7.08
N THR A 11 26.66 44.52 -6.56
CA THR A 11 25.45 45.22 -6.13
C THR A 11 24.45 45.30 -7.31
N ALA A 12 23.29 44.69 -7.13
CA ALA A 12 22.28 44.59 -8.18
C ALA A 12 21.71 46.00 -8.48
N LYS A 13 22.07 46.56 -9.63
CA LYS A 13 21.54 47.84 -10.13
C LYS A 13 19.99 47.78 -10.19
N SER A 14 19.30 48.88 -9.90
CA SER A 14 17.85 49.00 -10.07
C SER A 14 17.49 49.30 -11.53
N ASP A 15 16.25 49.03 -11.93
CA ASP A 15 15.79 49.38 -13.28
C ASP A 15 15.58 50.91 -13.42
N PRO A 16 15.74 51.47 -14.64
CA PRO A 16 15.69 52.91 -14.84
C PRO A 16 14.29 53.54 -14.70
N ILE A 17 13.19 52.79 -14.81
CA ILE A 17 11.82 53.35 -14.79
C ILE A 17 11.17 53.19 -13.42
N TYR A 18 11.06 51.96 -12.92
CA TYR A 18 10.40 51.62 -11.67
C TYR A 18 11.35 51.58 -10.47
N ARG A 19 12.66 51.78 -10.67
CA ARG A 19 13.71 51.76 -9.62
C ARG A 19 13.67 50.49 -8.74
N ASN A 20 13.24 49.37 -9.29
CA ASN A 20 13.02 48.10 -8.60
C ASN A 20 14.05 47.04 -9.02
N ARG A 21 14.68 46.40 -8.02
CA ARG A 21 15.67 45.33 -8.24
C ARG A 21 15.06 44.08 -8.90
N LEU A 22 13.79 43.75 -8.60
CA LEU A 22 13.11 42.56 -9.13
C LEU A 22 12.90 42.66 -10.64
N VAL A 23 12.52 43.84 -11.12
CA VAL A 23 12.34 44.13 -12.55
C VAL A 23 13.67 43.96 -13.27
N ASN A 24 14.76 44.49 -12.70
CA ASN A 24 16.08 44.36 -13.32
C ASN A 24 16.59 42.91 -13.34
N MET A 25 16.30 42.11 -12.30
CA MET A 25 16.60 40.67 -12.33
C MET A 25 15.84 39.94 -13.44
N LEU A 26 14.57 40.29 -13.68
CA LEU A 26 13.76 39.77 -14.78
C LEU A 26 14.36 40.14 -16.14
N VAL A 27 14.74 41.41 -16.34
CA VAL A 27 15.39 41.90 -17.58
C VAL A 27 16.67 41.12 -17.87
N ASN A 28 17.54 40.97 -16.87
CA ASN A 28 18.81 40.26 -17.01
C ASN A 28 18.62 38.78 -17.37
N ARG A 29 17.51 38.15 -16.96
CA ARG A 29 17.19 36.74 -17.31
C ARG A 29 16.50 36.57 -18.66
N ILE A 30 15.80 37.59 -19.17
CA ILE A 30 15.27 37.59 -20.54
C ILE A 30 16.39 37.73 -21.57
N LEU A 31 17.45 38.45 -21.21
CA LEU A 31 18.59 38.76 -22.08
C LEU A 31 19.36 37.49 -22.49
N LYS A 32 19.24 37.08 -23.76
CA LYS A 32 19.97 35.94 -24.34
C LYS A 32 21.17 36.33 -25.23
N HIS A 33 21.18 37.53 -25.82
CA HIS A 33 22.17 37.95 -26.82
C HIS A 33 22.59 39.44 -26.70
N GLY A 34 22.67 39.99 -25.48
CA GLY A 34 23.19 41.35 -25.27
C GLY A 34 22.23 42.53 -25.54
N LYS A 35 21.09 42.33 -26.22
CA LYS A 35 20.11 43.41 -26.50
C LYS A 35 19.26 43.76 -25.26
N LYS A 36 19.78 44.62 -24.37
CA LYS A 36 19.07 45.11 -23.17
C LYS A 36 17.79 45.91 -23.46
N SER A 37 17.80 46.74 -24.51
CA SER A 37 16.66 47.58 -24.90
C SER A 37 15.39 46.76 -25.18
N LEU A 38 15.54 45.66 -25.91
CA LEU A 38 14.44 44.77 -26.29
C LEU A 38 13.85 44.04 -25.07
N ALA A 39 14.70 43.63 -24.12
CA ALA A 39 14.25 43.00 -22.87
C ALA A 39 13.43 43.97 -22.00
N TYR A 40 13.87 45.24 -21.88
CA TYR A 40 13.09 46.29 -21.23
C TYR A 40 11.75 46.53 -21.93
N GLN A 41 11.74 46.60 -23.26
CA GLN A 41 10.52 46.82 -24.05
C GLN A 41 9.48 45.72 -23.78
N ILE A 42 9.89 44.45 -23.76
CA ILE A 42 9.00 43.31 -23.48
C ILE A 42 8.41 43.41 -22.07
N ILE A 43 9.24 43.70 -21.05
CA ILE A 43 8.78 43.78 -19.66
C ILE A 43 7.84 44.96 -19.45
N TYR A 44 8.19 46.15 -19.94
CA TYR A 44 7.34 47.33 -19.77
C TYR A 44 6.00 47.19 -20.51
N GLN A 45 5.99 46.57 -21.70
CA GLN A 45 4.73 46.22 -22.36
C GLN A 45 3.92 45.19 -21.58
N ALA A 46 4.56 44.20 -20.95
CA ALA A 46 3.87 43.22 -20.12
C ALA A 46 3.28 43.86 -18.85
N VAL A 47 4.05 44.71 -18.16
CA VAL A 47 3.61 45.47 -16.98
C VAL A 47 2.43 46.39 -17.31
N LYS A 48 2.47 47.07 -18.46
CA LYS A 48 1.35 47.89 -18.95
C LYS A 48 0.10 47.04 -19.21
N LYS A 49 0.26 45.84 -19.76
CA LYS A 49 -0.87 44.90 -19.96
C LYS A 49 -1.43 44.34 -18.67
N ILE A 50 -0.59 44.11 -17.65
CA ILE A 50 -1.04 43.71 -16.32
C ILE A 50 -1.90 44.84 -15.73
N GLN A 51 -1.42 46.08 -15.78
CA GLN A 51 -2.17 47.25 -15.32
C GLN A 51 -3.55 47.34 -15.97
N GLN A 52 -3.63 47.13 -17.29
CA GLN A 52 -4.89 47.16 -18.04
C GLN A 52 -5.85 46.02 -17.68
N LYS A 53 -5.34 44.88 -17.20
CA LYS A 53 -6.16 43.69 -16.93
C LYS A 53 -6.61 43.57 -15.48
N THR A 54 -5.80 44.00 -14.53
CA THR A 54 -6.05 43.75 -13.11
C THR A 54 -6.38 45.00 -12.31
N GLU A 55 -6.33 46.20 -12.92
CA GLU A 55 -6.61 47.52 -12.31
C GLU A 55 -5.84 47.81 -11.01
N THR A 56 -4.87 46.96 -10.68
CA THR A 56 -4.08 46.95 -9.45
C THR A 56 -2.64 47.30 -9.77
N ASN A 57 -1.88 47.66 -8.74
CA ASN A 57 -0.46 47.97 -8.90
C ASN A 57 0.27 46.79 -9.55
N PRO A 58 0.94 46.98 -10.70
CA PRO A 58 1.42 45.84 -11.49
C PRO A 58 2.70 45.26 -10.85
N LEU A 59 3.39 46.04 -10.03
CA LEU A 59 4.53 45.62 -9.23
C LEU A 59 4.11 44.75 -8.04
N SER A 60 2.91 44.92 -7.47
CA SER A 60 2.43 44.04 -6.40
C SER A 60 2.06 42.68 -6.99
N VAL A 61 1.38 42.65 -8.14
CA VAL A 61 1.09 41.43 -8.91
C VAL A 61 2.39 40.69 -9.26
N LEU A 62 3.41 41.41 -9.74
CA LEU A 62 4.72 40.83 -10.03
C LEU A 62 5.37 40.20 -8.79
N ARG A 63 5.33 40.91 -7.65
CA ARG A 63 5.91 40.43 -6.38
C ARG A 63 5.16 39.21 -5.87
N GLN A 64 3.84 39.20 -5.97
CA GLN A 64 2.98 38.09 -5.58
C GLN A 64 3.22 36.87 -6.46
N ALA A 65 3.28 37.05 -7.79
CA ALA A 65 3.60 35.97 -8.73
C ALA A 65 4.98 35.36 -8.44
N ILE A 66 6.03 36.18 -8.28
CA ILE A 66 7.37 35.66 -7.98
C ILE A 66 7.38 34.93 -6.63
N ARG A 67 6.74 35.47 -5.58
CA ARG A 67 6.63 34.78 -4.28
C ARG A 67 5.90 33.44 -4.41
N GLY A 68 4.78 33.40 -5.13
CA GLY A 68 4.01 32.18 -5.35
C GLY A 68 4.84 31.09 -6.06
N VAL A 69 5.60 31.47 -7.10
CA VAL A 69 6.43 30.53 -7.88
C VAL A 69 7.78 30.20 -7.21
N THR A 70 8.24 30.99 -6.23
CA THR A 70 9.52 30.72 -5.54
C THR A 70 9.47 29.37 -4.85
N PRO A 71 10.31 28.39 -5.25
CA PRO A 71 10.42 27.13 -4.56
C PRO A 71 11.41 27.23 -3.40
N ASP A 72 11.21 26.42 -2.37
CA ASP A 72 12.17 26.22 -1.28
C ASP A 72 13.07 25.00 -1.54
N ILE A 73 12.66 24.13 -2.48
CA ILE A 73 13.36 22.90 -2.86
C ILE A 73 13.59 22.90 -4.38
N ALA A 74 14.81 22.57 -4.81
CA ALA A 74 15.14 22.32 -6.21
C ALA A 74 15.58 20.87 -6.43
N VAL A 75 15.48 20.39 -7.67
CA VAL A 75 15.90 19.03 -8.02
C VAL A 75 17.20 19.09 -8.81
N LYS A 76 18.22 18.34 -8.36
CA LYS A 76 19.54 18.28 -8.99
C LYS A 76 19.85 16.86 -9.47
N ALA A 77 20.35 16.74 -10.69
CA ALA A 77 20.79 15.45 -11.21
C ALA A 77 22.06 14.97 -10.50
N ARG A 78 22.02 13.80 -9.88
CA ARG A 78 23.17 13.04 -9.34
C ARG A 78 23.31 11.73 -10.09
N ARG A 79 24.54 11.35 -10.45
CA ARG A 79 24.81 10.06 -11.09
C ARG A 79 25.16 9.02 -10.02
N VAL A 80 24.43 7.91 -9.97
CA VAL A 80 24.63 6.79 -9.04
C VAL A 80 24.44 5.50 -9.83
N GLY A 81 25.39 4.56 -9.76
CA GLY A 81 25.26 3.26 -10.45
C GLY A 81 25.10 3.34 -11.98
N GLY A 82 25.64 4.39 -12.62
CA GLY A 82 25.54 4.59 -14.08
C GLY A 82 24.31 5.38 -14.55
N SER A 83 23.25 5.53 -13.72
CA SER A 83 22.04 6.31 -14.00
C SER A 83 22.06 7.70 -13.35
N THR A 84 21.35 8.66 -13.95
CA THR A 84 21.17 10.03 -13.40
C THR A 84 19.83 10.15 -12.66
N HIS A 85 19.87 10.27 -11.33
CA HIS A 85 18.71 10.47 -10.47
C HIS A 85 18.52 11.94 -10.14
N GLN A 86 17.26 12.34 -9.96
CA GLN A 86 16.85 13.68 -9.62
C GLN A 86 16.69 13.78 -8.10
N VAL A 87 17.69 14.33 -7.42
CA VAL A 87 17.75 14.43 -5.95
C VAL A 87 17.30 15.82 -5.50
N PRO A 88 16.30 15.93 -4.61
CA PRO A 88 15.88 17.21 -4.05
C PRO A 88 16.94 17.81 -3.14
N ILE A 89 17.13 19.13 -3.21
CA ILE A 89 18.09 19.91 -2.43
C ILE A 89 17.40 21.20 -2.00
N GLU A 90 17.52 21.56 -0.73
CA GLU A 90 17.07 22.85 -0.21
C GLU A 90 17.87 23.99 -0.83
N ILE A 91 17.19 25.05 -1.25
CA ILE A 91 17.81 26.19 -1.91
C ILE A 91 17.60 27.47 -1.12
N GLU A 92 18.61 28.34 -1.16
CA GLU A 92 18.54 29.65 -0.55
C GLU A 92 17.53 30.56 -1.29
N SER A 93 16.86 31.47 -0.55
CA SER A 93 15.78 32.31 -1.08
C SER A 93 16.16 33.15 -2.31
N THR A 94 17.43 33.53 -2.46
CA THR A 94 17.98 34.26 -3.61
C THR A 94 18.03 33.36 -4.86
N GLN A 95 18.48 32.12 -4.70
CA GLN A 95 18.51 31.10 -5.75
C GLN A 95 17.09 30.69 -6.14
N GLY A 96 16.19 30.54 -5.16
CA GLY A 96 14.77 30.27 -5.38
C GLY A 96 14.10 31.33 -6.25
N LYS A 97 14.31 32.62 -5.95
CA LYS A 97 13.80 33.73 -6.80
C LYS A 97 14.32 33.67 -8.23
N ALA A 98 15.61 33.34 -8.41
CA ALA A 98 16.19 33.19 -9.74
C ALA A 98 15.60 32.01 -10.51
N LEU A 99 15.30 30.91 -9.82
CA LEU A 99 14.63 29.72 -10.36
C LEU A 99 13.18 30.03 -10.73
N ALA A 100 12.46 30.76 -9.89
CA ALA A 100 11.08 31.20 -10.13
C ALA A 100 10.97 32.04 -11.40
N ILE A 101 11.87 33.03 -11.57
CA ILE A 101 11.94 33.85 -12.77
C ILE A 101 12.23 32.98 -13.99
N ARG A 102 13.11 31.99 -13.87
CA ARG A 102 13.41 31.05 -14.97
C ARG A 102 12.20 30.22 -15.37
N TRP A 103 11.44 29.72 -14.40
CA TRP A 103 10.21 28.96 -14.64
C TRP A 103 9.11 29.81 -15.25
N LEU A 104 8.86 31.00 -14.73
CA LEU A 104 7.90 31.97 -15.30
C LEU A 104 8.23 32.29 -16.76
N LEU A 105 9.50 32.55 -17.08
CA LEU A 105 9.93 32.81 -18.45
C LEU A 105 9.84 31.56 -19.35
N GLY A 106 10.10 30.38 -18.81
CA GLY A 106 9.95 29.11 -19.52
C GLY A 106 8.50 28.81 -19.87
N ALA A 107 7.61 28.93 -18.90
CA ALA A 107 6.16 28.81 -19.05
C ALA A 107 5.60 29.82 -20.06
N SER A 108 5.95 31.10 -19.89
CA SER A 108 5.55 32.17 -20.82
C SER A 108 5.95 31.88 -22.27
N ARG A 109 7.09 31.23 -22.52
CA ARG A 109 7.53 30.88 -23.88
C ARG A 109 6.71 29.74 -24.48
N LYS A 110 6.34 28.74 -23.68
CA LYS A 110 5.56 27.58 -24.11
C LYS A 110 4.10 27.94 -24.40
N ARG A 111 3.58 28.99 -23.77
CA ARG A 111 2.19 29.44 -23.93
C ARG A 111 1.87 29.83 -25.39
N PRO A 112 0.73 29.43 -25.95
CA PRO A 112 0.31 29.87 -27.28
C PRO A 112 -0.11 31.35 -27.27
N GLY A 113 0.17 32.11 -28.34
CA GLY A 113 -0.24 33.52 -28.45
C GLY A 113 0.70 34.39 -29.31
N ARG A 114 0.24 35.61 -29.63
CA ARG A 114 0.88 36.53 -30.60
C ARG A 114 2.24 37.07 -30.16
N ASN A 115 2.33 37.80 -29.04
CA ASN A 115 3.56 38.49 -28.61
C ASN A 115 4.06 38.00 -27.24
N MET A 116 5.39 37.95 -27.05
CA MET A 116 6.02 37.54 -25.79
C MET A 116 5.55 38.36 -24.58
N ALA A 117 5.35 39.67 -24.74
CA ALA A 117 4.85 40.53 -23.67
C ALA A 117 3.43 40.13 -23.22
N PHE A 118 2.58 39.67 -24.14
CA PHE A 118 1.24 39.17 -23.81
C PHE A 118 1.33 37.85 -23.03
N LYS A 119 2.13 36.91 -23.52
CA LYS A 119 2.32 35.60 -22.88
C LYS A 119 2.88 35.74 -21.45
N LEU A 120 3.84 36.65 -21.28
CA LEU A 120 4.44 36.94 -19.98
C LEU A 120 3.44 37.62 -19.03
N SER A 121 2.65 38.58 -19.54
CA SER A 121 1.62 39.23 -18.73
C SER A 121 0.54 38.25 -18.26
N SER A 122 0.10 37.32 -19.11
CA SER A 122 -0.89 36.32 -18.73
C SER A 122 -0.34 35.32 -17.72
N GLU A 123 0.90 34.87 -17.90
CA GLU A 123 1.51 33.90 -16.97
C GLU A 123 1.74 34.52 -15.59
N LEU A 124 2.13 35.79 -15.52
CA LEU A 124 2.29 36.51 -14.26
C LEU A 124 0.96 36.72 -13.54
N VAL A 125 -0.12 37.02 -14.27
CA VAL A 125 -1.46 37.17 -13.66
C VAL A 125 -1.98 35.85 -13.14
N ASP A 126 -1.83 34.77 -13.90
CA ASP A 126 -2.24 33.43 -13.45
C ASP A 126 -1.41 33.01 -12.24
N ALA A 127 -0.09 33.19 -12.28
CA ALA A 127 0.79 32.87 -11.16
C ALA A 127 0.45 33.68 -9.89
N ALA A 128 0.04 34.95 -10.03
CA ALA A 128 -0.42 35.74 -8.89
C ALA A 128 -1.73 35.20 -8.28
N LYS A 129 -2.58 34.57 -9.09
CA LYS A 129 -3.83 33.92 -8.67
C LYS A 129 -3.63 32.48 -8.16
N GLY A 130 -2.42 31.94 -8.19
CA GLY A 130 -2.15 30.56 -7.78
C GLY A 130 -2.31 29.53 -8.91
N SER A 131 -2.39 29.94 -10.17
CA SER A 131 -2.51 29.04 -11.33
C SER A 131 -1.42 29.29 -12.40
N GLY A 132 -1.32 28.40 -13.40
CA GLY A 132 -0.36 28.53 -14.50
C GLY A 132 0.74 27.47 -14.50
N ASP A 133 1.44 27.35 -15.62
CA ASP A 133 2.45 26.31 -15.87
C ASP A 133 3.66 26.47 -14.94
N ALA A 134 4.01 27.71 -14.57
CA ALA A 134 5.12 27.97 -13.65
C ALA A 134 4.82 27.47 -12.23
N ILE A 135 3.57 27.64 -11.75
CA ILE A 135 3.13 27.11 -10.45
C ILE A 135 3.04 25.59 -10.51
N ARG A 136 2.47 25.04 -11.59
CA ARG A 136 2.45 23.59 -11.79
C ARG A 136 3.85 22.98 -11.77
N LYS A 137 4.85 23.67 -12.34
CA LYS A 137 6.25 23.24 -12.27
C LYS A 137 6.82 23.25 -10.84
N LYS A 138 6.49 24.27 -10.04
CA LYS A 138 6.86 24.32 -8.62
C LYS A 138 6.22 23.15 -7.85
N GLU A 139 4.92 22.94 -8.02
CA GLU A 139 4.20 21.84 -7.38
C GLU A 139 4.77 20.47 -7.77
N GLU A 140 5.05 20.24 -9.05
CA GLU A 140 5.72 19.02 -9.52
C GLU A 140 7.07 18.81 -8.79
N THR A 141 7.89 19.85 -8.65
CA THR A 141 9.19 19.71 -7.96
C THR A 141 9.05 19.43 -6.47
N HIS A 142 8.06 20.02 -5.79
CA HIS A 142 7.78 19.72 -4.40
C HIS A 142 7.23 18.30 -4.23
N ARG A 143 6.31 17.86 -5.09
CA ARG A 143 5.79 16.48 -5.08
C ARG A 143 6.91 15.45 -5.30
N MET A 144 7.81 15.71 -6.25
CA MET A 144 8.99 14.85 -6.47
C MET A 144 9.92 14.81 -5.25
N ALA A 145 10.09 15.95 -4.57
CA ALA A 145 10.91 16.01 -3.36
C ALA A 145 10.27 15.24 -2.19
N GLU A 146 8.96 15.39 -1.98
CA GLU A 146 8.20 14.70 -0.94
C GLU A 146 8.20 13.18 -1.15
N ALA A 147 7.98 12.70 -2.37
CA ALA A 147 8.03 11.27 -2.69
C ALA A 147 9.41 10.67 -2.37
N ASN A 148 10.49 11.35 -2.77
CA ASN A 148 11.86 10.92 -2.48
C ASN A 148 12.19 10.95 -0.98
N ARG A 149 11.60 11.90 -0.23
CA ARG A 149 11.76 11.99 1.22
C ARG A 149 11.14 10.79 1.94
N ALA A 150 9.98 10.31 1.49
CA ALA A 150 9.35 9.12 2.05
C ALA A 150 10.24 7.87 1.90
N PHE A 151 10.80 7.63 0.72
CA PHE A 151 11.72 6.51 0.50
C PHE A 151 12.99 6.59 1.37
N ALA A 152 13.55 7.79 1.55
CA ALA A 152 14.70 7.99 2.42
C ALA A 152 14.37 7.63 3.88
N HIS A 153 13.18 8.00 4.37
CA HIS A 153 12.75 7.66 5.73
C HIS A 153 12.58 6.15 5.94
N PHE A 154 12.03 5.43 4.96
CA PHE A 154 11.94 3.96 5.04
C PHE A 154 13.31 3.29 5.02
N LEU A 155 14.26 3.78 4.21
CA LEU A 155 15.63 3.28 4.22
C LEU A 155 16.32 3.55 5.56
N MET A 156 16.10 4.73 6.15
CA MET A 156 16.59 5.06 7.48
C MET A 156 15.96 4.19 8.56
N SER A 157 14.67 3.87 8.49
CA SER A 157 14.02 2.98 9.46
C SER A 157 14.48 1.52 9.32
N ILE A 158 14.63 1.02 8.09
CA ILE A 158 15.18 -0.32 7.84
C ILE A 158 16.61 -0.41 8.36
N THR A 159 17.45 0.57 8.06
CA THR A 159 18.83 0.59 8.57
C THR A 159 18.86 0.67 10.09
N ALA A 160 18.00 1.47 10.72
CA ALA A 160 17.88 1.53 12.18
C ALA A 160 17.49 0.17 12.80
N LEU A 161 16.52 -0.56 12.21
CA LEU A 161 16.18 -1.92 12.67
C LEU A 161 17.33 -2.91 12.46
N LEU A 162 18.04 -2.83 11.33
CA LEU A 162 19.21 -3.68 11.08
C LEU A 162 20.37 -3.40 12.05
N PHE A 163 20.54 -2.15 12.50
CA PHE A 163 21.52 -1.80 13.52
C PHE A 163 21.15 -2.31 14.91
N ARG A 164 19.85 -2.35 15.23
CA ARG A 164 19.33 -2.89 16.49
C ARG A 164 19.34 -4.42 16.55
N TRP A 165 19.48 -5.07 15.40
CA TRP A 165 19.52 -6.52 15.33
C TRP A 165 20.59 -7.09 16.27
N ARG A 166 20.20 -8.06 17.13
CA ARG A 166 21.01 -8.67 18.21
C ARG A 166 21.29 -7.78 19.44
N GLU A 167 20.55 -6.71 19.65
CA GLU A 167 20.54 -6.04 20.96
C GLU A 167 19.70 -6.83 21.99
N GLU A 168 20.04 -6.70 23.27
CA GLU A 168 19.30 -7.33 24.38
C GLU A 168 17.84 -6.83 24.44
N PRO A 169 16.88 -7.68 24.84
CA PRO A 169 15.48 -7.30 24.87
C PRO A 169 15.26 -6.12 25.82
N MET A 170 14.77 -5.00 25.29
CA MET A 170 14.47 -3.80 26.06
C MET A 170 12.96 -3.65 26.30
N ILE A 171 12.59 -3.47 27.56
CA ILE A 171 11.25 -3.05 27.96
C ILE A 171 11.26 -1.52 28.04
N SER A 172 10.44 -0.89 27.20
CA SER A 172 10.32 0.57 27.09
C SER A 172 8.93 1.03 27.53
N PHE A 173 8.82 2.32 27.87
CA PHE A 173 7.55 2.94 28.29
C PHE A 173 6.86 2.19 29.44
N SER A 174 7.55 2.00 30.57
CA SER A 174 6.97 1.43 31.80
C SER A 174 6.31 0.05 31.66
N GLY A 175 6.75 -0.81 30.73
CA GLY A 175 6.16 -2.14 30.51
C GLY A 175 5.36 -2.25 29.22
N ASN A 176 4.86 -1.11 28.71
CA ASN A 176 3.85 -1.08 27.65
C ASN A 176 4.35 -1.53 26.27
N PHE A 177 5.66 -1.38 26.02
CA PHE A 177 6.27 -1.71 24.74
C PHE A 177 7.52 -2.56 24.91
N GLN A 178 7.50 -3.73 24.32
CA GLN A 178 8.60 -4.68 24.38
C GLN A 178 9.31 -4.73 23.03
N THR A 179 10.63 -4.63 23.03
CA THR A 179 11.46 -4.85 21.83
C THR A 179 12.27 -6.14 21.99
N ASN A 180 11.88 -7.18 21.24
CA ASN A 180 12.56 -8.47 21.14
C ASN A 180 12.82 -8.78 19.66
N ASN A 181 13.74 -9.71 19.39
CA ASN A 181 14.07 -10.19 18.04
C ASN A 181 12.83 -10.58 17.21
N PHE A 182 11.86 -11.27 17.83
CA PHE A 182 10.58 -11.63 17.21
C PHE A 182 9.83 -10.39 16.67
N ASN A 183 9.69 -9.34 17.49
CA ASN A 183 8.98 -8.12 17.10
C ASN A 183 9.71 -7.37 16.02
N GLU A 184 11.04 -7.32 16.11
CA GLU A 184 11.88 -6.66 15.13
C GLU A 184 11.74 -7.28 13.74
N ILE A 185 11.64 -8.62 13.65
CA ILE A 185 11.33 -9.26 12.36
C ILE A 185 9.98 -8.83 11.83
N PHE A 186 8.92 -8.88 12.63
CA PHE A 186 7.60 -8.50 12.14
C PHE A 186 7.52 -7.03 11.73
N GLN A 187 8.20 -6.14 12.47
CA GLN A 187 8.37 -4.74 12.09
C GLN A 187 9.15 -4.59 10.78
N PHE A 188 10.23 -5.36 10.61
CA PHE A 188 10.98 -5.42 9.36
C PHE A 188 10.11 -5.91 8.19
N LEU A 189 9.29 -6.95 8.39
CA LEU A 189 8.36 -7.46 7.38
C LEU A 189 7.30 -6.41 6.99
N ILE A 190 6.75 -5.66 7.95
CA ILE A 190 5.80 -4.56 7.67
C ILE A 190 6.46 -3.42 6.88
N LEU A 191 7.69 -3.05 7.23
CA LEU A 191 8.48 -2.08 6.46
C LEU A 191 8.79 -2.60 5.05
N LEU A 192 9.15 -3.88 4.91
CA LEU A 192 9.34 -4.51 3.60
C LEU A 192 8.06 -4.42 2.74
N CYS A 193 6.89 -4.67 3.32
CA CYS A 193 5.62 -4.57 2.59
C CYS A 193 5.37 -3.17 2.05
N SER A 194 5.54 -2.16 2.90
CA SER A 194 5.27 -0.77 2.55
C SER A 194 6.27 -0.20 1.54
N THR A 195 7.55 -0.51 1.71
CA THR A 195 8.59 -0.10 0.76
C THR A 195 8.37 -0.68 -0.64
N LEU A 196 7.91 -1.94 -0.73
CA LEU A 196 7.58 -2.58 -2.01
C LEU A 196 6.25 -2.08 -2.60
N CYS A 197 5.31 -1.65 -1.75
CA CYS A 197 3.99 -1.17 -2.18
C CYS A 197 4.01 0.26 -2.74
N ILE A 198 4.83 1.16 -2.22
CA ILE A 198 4.85 2.57 -2.68
C ILE A 198 5.21 2.70 -4.17
N PRO A 199 6.24 2.01 -4.71
CA PRO A 199 6.53 2.02 -6.14
C PRO A 199 5.36 1.54 -7.02
N LEU A 200 4.49 0.68 -6.49
CA LEU A 200 3.29 0.18 -7.17
C LEU A 200 2.18 1.23 -7.23
N SER A 201 2.10 2.10 -6.23
CA SER A 201 1.03 3.10 -6.14
C SER A 201 1.33 4.39 -6.88
N VAL A 202 2.60 4.78 -7.06
CA VAL A 202 2.97 6.09 -7.66
C VAL A 202 2.38 6.28 -9.06
N GLU A 203 2.68 5.38 -10.00
CA GLU A 203 2.21 5.49 -11.38
C GLU A 203 0.68 5.33 -11.47
N TYR A 204 0.08 4.50 -10.59
CA TYR A 204 -1.36 4.36 -10.51
C TYR A 204 -2.05 5.67 -10.10
N ILE A 205 -1.54 6.32 -9.06
CA ILE A 205 -2.12 7.56 -8.53
C ILE A 205 -1.96 8.71 -9.52
N GLU A 206 -0.80 8.80 -10.18
CA GLU A 206 -0.55 9.79 -11.23
C GLU A 206 -1.54 9.65 -12.40
N CYS A 207 -1.84 8.43 -12.83
CA CYS A 207 -2.84 8.17 -13.89
C CYS A 207 -4.27 8.52 -13.47
N THR A 208 -4.60 8.35 -12.19
CA THR A 208 -5.93 8.69 -11.64
C THR A 208 -6.09 10.17 -11.29
N GLU A 209 -5.06 10.99 -11.48
CA GLU A 209 -5.02 12.43 -11.14
C GLU A 209 -5.31 12.74 -9.65
N MET A 210 -4.99 11.80 -8.75
CA MET A 210 -5.20 11.96 -7.31
C MET A 210 -3.94 12.50 -6.58
N ALA A 211 -4.13 13.00 -5.36
CA ALA A 211 -3.05 13.63 -4.58
C ALA A 211 -2.13 12.59 -3.91
N ILE A 212 -0.96 12.32 -4.52
CA ILE A 212 0.03 11.35 -4.03
C ILE A 212 0.37 11.52 -2.54
N THR A 213 0.49 12.77 -2.06
CA THR A 213 0.87 13.05 -0.67
C THR A 213 -0.16 12.53 0.34
N GLU A 214 -1.46 12.62 0.06
CA GLU A 214 -2.52 12.11 0.95
C GLU A 214 -2.46 10.59 1.05
N PHE A 215 -2.27 9.92 -0.09
CA PHE A 215 -2.15 8.47 -0.14
C PHE A 215 -0.94 7.97 0.66
N LEU A 216 0.23 8.59 0.45
CA LEU A 216 1.44 8.24 1.17
C LEU A 216 1.30 8.45 2.67
N LEU A 217 0.60 9.50 3.10
CA LEU A 217 0.32 9.77 4.51
C LEU A 217 -0.49 8.65 5.16
N PHE A 218 -1.54 8.15 4.49
CA PHE A 218 -2.32 7.02 5.02
C PHE A 218 -1.53 5.71 5.05
N VAL A 219 -0.72 5.42 4.02
CA VAL A 219 0.15 4.23 4.01
C VAL A 219 1.18 4.30 5.15
N LEU A 220 1.85 5.45 5.32
CA LEU A 220 2.83 5.66 6.40
C LEU A 220 2.20 5.53 7.78
N THR A 221 1.02 6.13 7.98
CA THR A 221 0.31 6.06 9.27
C THR A 221 -0.14 4.62 9.56
N ALA A 222 -0.62 3.89 8.55
CA ALA A 222 -0.93 2.47 8.69
C ALA A 222 0.31 1.64 9.03
N THR A 223 1.44 1.88 8.38
CA THR A 223 2.68 1.15 8.68
C THR A 223 3.17 1.38 10.10
N LEU A 224 3.06 2.61 10.58
CA LEU A 224 3.38 2.96 11.96
C LEU A 224 2.46 2.20 12.92
N GLY A 225 1.14 2.21 12.70
CA GLY A 225 0.18 1.45 13.50
C GLY A 225 0.49 -0.05 13.53
N GLY A 226 0.87 -0.64 12.39
CA GLY A 226 1.30 -2.03 12.31
C GLY A 226 2.59 -2.33 13.10
N MET A 227 3.58 -1.43 13.04
CA MET A 227 4.82 -1.59 13.80
C MET A 227 4.61 -1.50 15.31
N PHE A 228 3.73 -0.58 15.75
CA PHE A 228 3.34 -0.48 17.16
C PHE A 228 2.61 -1.74 17.62
N LEU A 229 1.76 -2.32 16.79
CA LEU A 229 1.06 -3.57 17.10
C LEU A 229 2.03 -4.73 17.36
N CYS A 230 3.11 -4.84 16.58
CA CYS A 230 4.10 -5.91 16.78
C CYS A 230 4.83 -5.83 18.12
N GLY A 231 5.04 -4.64 18.68
CA GLY A 231 5.71 -4.45 19.98
C GLY A 231 4.77 -4.25 21.16
N ALA A 232 3.45 -4.27 20.93
CA ALA A 232 2.43 -4.02 21.94
C ALA A 232 2.43 -5.11 23.02
N ASN A 233 2.54 -4.71 24.29
CA ASN A 233 2.50 -5.60 25.47
C ASN A 233 1.26 -5.36 26.36
N ASP A 234 0.50 -4.29 26.09
CA ASP A 234 -0.71 -3.95 26.84
C ASP A 234 -1.98 -4.15 26.00
N LEU A 235 -3.08 -4.55 26.64
CA LEU A 235 -4.40 -4.64 25.98
C LEU A 235 -4.82 -3.34 25.29
N ILE A 236 -4.50 -2.17 25.87
CA ILE A 236 -4.83 -0.86 25.27
C ILE A 236 -4.06 -0.66 23.97
N THR A 237 -2.74 -0.89 23.99
CA THR A 237 -1.90 -0.71 22.78
C THR A 237 -2.28 -1.72 21.69
N ILE A 238 -2.60 -2.95 22.09
CA ILE A 238 -3.11 -4.01 21.22
C ILE A 238 -4.46 -3.63 20.60
N PHE A 239 -5.29 -2.81 21.25
CA PHE A 239 -6.52 -2.28 20.66
C PHE A 239 -6.28 -1.05 19.77
N VAL A 240 -5.54 -0.07 20.26
CA VAL A 240 -5.35 1.24 19.59
C VAL A 240 -4.53 1.10 18.31
N ALA A 241 -3.49 0.26 18.32
CA ALA A 241 -2.61 0.08 17.17
C ALA A 241 -3.34 -0.49 15.92
N PRO A 242 -4.08 -1.61 15.98
CA PRO A 242 -4.83 -2.11 14.83
C PRO A 242 -6.02 -1.24 14.45
N GLU A 243 -6.58 -0.43 15.37
CA GLU A 243 -7.61 0.54 15.02
C GLU A 243 -7.04 1.72 14.24
N SER A 244 -5.85 2.21 14.61
CA SER A 244 -5.13 3.21 13.82
C SER A 244 -4.78 2.69 12.41
N PHE A 245 -4.37 1.42 12.32
CA PHE A 245 -4.14 0.74 11.04
C PHE A 245 -5.44 0.66 10.23
N SER A 246 -6.54 0.23 10.86
CA SER A 246 -7.79 0.02 10.13
C SER A 246 -8.47 1.30 9.67
N LEU A 247 -8.44 2.37 10.47
CA LEU A 247 -8.94 3.68 10.03
C LEU A 247 -8.23 4.15 8.76
N CYS A 248 -6.90 4.00 8.70
CA CYS A 248 -6.13 4.30 7.50
C CYS A 248 -6.51 3.37 6.33
N SER A 249 -6.76 2.08 6.61
CA SER A 249 -7.19 1.11 5.59
C SER A 249 -8.57 1.43 5.00
N TYR A 250 -9.53 1.90 5.82
CA TYR A 250 -10.86 2.30 5.36
C TYR A 250 -10.77 3.54 4.46
N LEU A 251 -9.95 4.52 4.84
CA LEU A 251 -9.73 5.72 4.02
C LEU A 251 -9.04 5.39 2.69
N LEU A 252 -8.09 4.45 2.71
CA LEU A 252 -7.42 3.98 1.50
C LEU A 252 -8.37 3.18 0.59
N SER A 253 -9.24 2.33 1.14
CA SER A 253 -10.18 1.57 0.29
C SER A 253 -11.15 2.49 -0.46
N GLY A 254 -11.52 3.63 0.15
CA GLY A 254 -12.45 4.62 -0.39
C GLY A 254 -11.75 5.81 -1.05
N TYR A 255 -10.48 5.66 -1.42
CA TYR A 255 -9.68 6.78 -1.91
C TYR A 255 -10.23 7.37 -3.22
N THR A 256 -10.80 6.52 -4.09
CA THR A 256 -11.54 6.93 -5.29
C THR A 256 -12.96 7.38 -4.94
N LYS A 257 -13.10 8.55 -4.31
CA LYS A 257 -14.38 9.11 -3.80
C LYS A 257 -15.51 9.21 -4.83
N ARG A 258 -15.16 9.28 -6.12
CA ARG A 258 -16.11 9.40 -7.23
C ARG A 258 -16.77 8.05 -7.60
N ASP A 259 -16.19 6.93 -7.19
CA ASP A 259 -16.66 5.60 -7.56
C ASP A 259 -17.58 5.02 -6.49
N VAL A 260 -18.82 4.75 -6.88
CA VAL A 260 -19.85 4.18 -6.00
C VAL A 260 -19.42 2.81 -5.45
N ARG A 261 -18.77 2.01 -6.29
CA ARG A 261 -18.23 0.67 -5.97
C ARG A 261 -17.20 0.70 -4.84
N SER A 262 -16.24 1.62 -4.96
CA SER A 262 -15.21 1.90 -3.96
C SER A 262 -15.82 2.38 -2.63
N ASN A 263 -16.81 3.27 -2.72
CA ASN A 263 -17.55 3.79 -1.55
C ASN A 263 -18.38 2.69 -0.85
N GLU A 264 -19.04 1.81 -1.61
CA GLU A 264 -19.81 0.68 -1.08
C GLU A 264 -18.88 -0.30 -0.35
N ALA A 265 -17.78 -0.70 -0.99
CA ALA A 265 -16.78 -1.58 -0.39
C ALA A 265 -16.22 -1.00 0.91
N THR A 266 -15.91 0.30 0.92
CA THR A 266 -15.41 1.01 2.10
C THR A 266 -16.43 1.05 3.23
N THR A 267 -17.69 1.31 2.90
CA THR A 267 -18.76 1.34 3.91
C THR A 267 -18.95 -0.03 4.54
N LYS A 268 -18.95 -1.12 3.74
CA LYS A 268 -19.00 -2.49 4.26
C LYS A 268 -17.81 -2.81 5.14
N TYR A 269 -16.61 -2.42 4.70
CA TYR A 269 -15.38 -2.69 5.42
C TYR A 269 -15.34 -1.97 6.77
N LEU A 270 -15.72 -0.69 6.79
CA LEU A 270 -15.83 0.12 8.01
C LEU A 270 -16.84 -0.47 8.99
N LEU A 271 -18.04 -0.87 8.51
CA LEU A 271 -19.10 -1.40 9.38
C LEU A 271 -18.73 -2.76 9.97
N MET A 272 -18.24 -3.69 9.14
CA MET A 272 -17.82 -5.01 9.62
C MET A 272 -16.59 -4.91 10.52
N GLY A 273 -15.66 -4.01 10.19
CA GLY A 273 -14.48 -3.76 11.01
C GLY A 273 -14.81 -3.12 12.34
N GLY A 274 -15.69 -2.13 12.37
CA GLY A 274 -16.23 -1.55 13.60
C GLY A 274 -16.91 -2.60 14.47
N ALA A 275 -17.77 -3.44 13.90
CA ALA A 275 -18.40 -4.54 14.63
C ALA A 275 -17.38 -5.52 15.22
N SER A 276 -16.35 -5.90 14.45
CA SER A 276 -15.29 -6.80 14.93
C SER A 276 -14.46 -6.17 16.06
N SER A 277 -14.18 -4.87 15.98
CA SER A 277 -13.44 -4.14 17.01
C SER A 277 -14.24 -4.05 18.32
N SER A 278 -15.56 -3.87 18.25
CA SER A 278 -16.44 -3.89 19.42
C SER A 278 -16.44 -5.25 20.11
N ILE A 279 -16.47 -6.34 19.34
CA ILE A 279 -16.40 -7.71 19.88
C ILE A 279 -15.03 -7.96 20.53
N LEU A 280 -13.95 -7.47 19.91
CA LEU A 280 -12.59 -7.58 20.46
C LEU A 280 -12.46 -6.85 21.80
N VAL A 281 -12.97 -5.61 21.90
CA VAL A 281 -12.98 -4.84 23.17
C VAL A 281 -13.82 -5.54 24.23
N HIS A 282 -14.94 -6.15 23.85
CA HIS A 282 -15.72 -6.94 24.79
C HIS A 282 -14.91 -8.11 25.36
N GLY A 283 -14.12 -8.80 24.53
CA GLY A 283 -13.19 -9.84 24.99
C GLY A 283 -12.11 -9.32 25.93
N PHE A 284 -11.52 -8.15 25.63
CA PHE A 284 -10.55 -7.51 26.53
C PHE A 284 -11.17 -7.06 27.85
N SER A 285 -12.42 -6.60 27.84
CA SER A 285 -13.14 -6.25 29.06
C SER A 285 -13.32 -7.45 29.99
N TRP A 286 -13.54 -8.65 29.45
CA TRP A 286 -13.61 -9.88 30.25
C TRP A 286 -12.25 -10.25 30.84
N LEU A 287 -11.16 -10.19 30.05
CA LEU A 287 -9.80 -10.43 30.56
C LEU A 287 -9.41 -9.44 31.67
N TYR A 288 -9.70 -8.17 31.46
CA TYR A 288 -9.44 -7.10 32.44
C TYR A 288 -10.25 -7.32 33.72
N GLY A 289 -11.53 -7.67 33.61
CA GLY A 289 -12.38 -7.94 34.77
C GLY A 289 -11.95 -9.19 35.56
N SER A 290 -11.56 -10.27 34.87
CA SER A 290 -11.14 -11.53 35.50
C SER A 290 -9.74 -11.48 36.11
N SER A 291 -8.86 -10.63 35.60
CA SER A 291 -7.50 -10.44 36.14
C SER A 291 -7.44 -9.54 37.37
N GLY A 292 -8.52 -8.80 37.69
CA GLY A 292 -8.56 -7.87 38.82
C GLY A 292 -8.17 -6.43 38.48
N GLY A 293 -8.10 -6.09 37.18
CA GLY A 293 -7.82 -4.74 36.70
C GLY A 293 -6.45 -4.54 36.06
N GLU A 294 -5.75 -5.62 35.72
CA GLU A 294 -4.44 -5.55 35.07
C GLU A 294 -4.57 -5.41 33.55
N ILE A 295 -3.63 -4.68 32.95
CA ILE A 295 -3.66 -4.31 31.52
C ILE A 295 -2.48 -4.92 30.74
N GLU A 296 -1.34 -5.13 31.41
CA GLU A 296 -0.17 -5.77 30.83
C GLU A 296 -0.40 -7.29 30.68
N LEU A 297 0.00 -7.86 29.54
CA LEU A 297 -0.27 -9.27 29.23
C LEU A 297 0.29 -10.24 30.28
N GLN A 298 1.48 -9.97 30.82
CA GLN A 298 2.12 -10.82 31.84
C GLN A 298 1.42 -10.69 33.20
N GLU A 299 1.02 -9.47 33.58
CA GLU A 299 0.32 -9.20 34.82
C GLU A 299 -1.10 -9.77 34.81
N ILE A 300 -1.77 -9.78 33.64
CA ILE A 300 -3.07 -10.43 33.45
C ILE A 300 -3.00 -11.92 33.82
N VAL A 301 -1.94 -12.63 33.41
CA VAL A 301 -1.73 -14.03 33.76
C VAL A 301 -1.58 -14.20 35.27
N ASN A 302 -0.78 -13.34 35.91
CA ASN A 302 -0.59 -13.38 37.37
C ASN A 302 -1.90 -13.06 38.12
N GLY A 303 -2.68 -12.08 37.64
CA GLY A 303 -3.99 -11.73 38.17
C GLY A 303 -4.99 -12.88 38.07
N LEU A 304 -5.02 -13.58 36.94
CA LEU A 304 -5.86 -14.77 36.70
C LEU A 304 -5.53 -15.93 37.64
N ILE A 305 -4.25 -16.13 37.94
CA ILE A 305 -3.78 -17.14 38.90
C ILE A 305 -4.24 -16.75 40.32
N ASN A 306 -4.04 -15.48 40.70
CA ASN A 306 -4.37 -14.98 42.03
C ASN A 306 -5.88 -15.03 42.32
N THR A 307 -6.73 -14.73 41.34
CA THR A 307 -8.19 -14.80 41.47
C THR A 307 -8.75 -16.21 41.29
N GLN A 308 -7.91 -17.20 40.93
CA GLN A 308 -8.30 -18.58 40.58
C GLN A 308 -9.37 -18.67 39.49
N MET A 309 -9.53 -17.62 38.67
CA MET A 309 -10.58 -17.53 37.65
C MET A 309 -10.19 -18.16 36.31
N TYR A 310 -9.01 -18.79 36.19
CA TYR A 310 -8.43 -19.28 34.92
C TYR A 310 -9.31 -20.31 34.16
N ASN A 311 -10.18 -21.06 34.85
CA ASN A 311 -11.15 -21.98 34.24
C ASN A 311 -12.59 -21.44 34.23
N SER A 312 -12.77 -20.14 34.47
CA SER A 312 -14.10 -19.54 34.46
C SER A 312 -14.67 -19.45 33.04
N PRO A 313 -16.00 -19.57 32.87
CA PRO A 313 -16.64 -19.40 31.56
C PRO A 313 -16.39 -18.00 30.96
N GLY A 314 -16.05 -17.01 31.78
CA GLY A 314 -15.69 -15.66 31.31
C GLY A 314 -14.46 -15.65 30.42
N ILE A 315 -13.48 -16.53 30.67
CA ILE A 315 -12.25 -16.62 29.87
C ILE A 315 -12.53 -17.30 28.53
N SER A 316 -13.38 -18.31 28.49
CA SER A 316 -13.81 -18.92 27.22
C SER A 316 -14.60 -17.90 26.36
N ILE A 317 -15.45 -17.06 26.98
CA ILE A 317 -16.13 -15.94 26.29
C ILE A 317 -15.11 -14.93 25.75
N ALA A 318 -14.08 -14.59 26.56
CA ALA A 318 -13.01 -13.70 26.15
C ALA A 318 -12.24 -14.28 24.96
N LEU A 319 -11.86 -15.55 25.02
CA LEU A 319 -11.14 -16.27 23.97
C LEU A 319 -11.92 -16.25 22.64
N ILE A 320 -13.21 -16.59 22.66
CA ILE A 320 -14.06 -16.59 21.46
C ILE A 320 -14.14 -15.16 20.89
N SER A 321 -14.38 -14.16 21.75
CA SER A 321 -14.54 -12.76 21.33
C SER A 321 -13.25 -12.20 20.70
N ILE A 322 -12.11 -12.47 21.33
CA ILE A 322 -10.78 -12.07 20.84
C ILE A 322 -10.48 -12.78 19.53
N THR A 323 -10.79 -14.07 19.42
CA THR A 323 -10.56 -14.81 18.19
C THR A 323 -11.41 -14.28 17.03
N VAL A 324 -12.66 -13.89 17.27
CA VAL A 324 -13.50 -13.25 16.25
C VAL A 324 -12.90 -11.91 15.82
N GLY A 325 -12.43 -11.09 16.77
CA GLY A 325 -11.83 -9.79 16.51
C GLY A 325 -10.52 -9.84 15.73
N ILE A 326 -9.55 -10.62 16.21
CA ILE A 326 -8.26 -10.85 15.53
C ILE A 326 -8.48 -11.59 14.22
N GLY A 327 -9.39 -12.57 14.23
CA GLY A 327 -9.83 -13.31 13.06
C GLY A 327 -10.28 -12.37 11.95
N PHE A 328 -11.12 -11.37 12.23
CA PHE A 328 -11.53 -10.40 11.20
C PHE A 328 -10.34 -9.75 10.46
N LYS A 329 -9.30 -9.36 11.20
CA LYS A 329 -8.08 -8.73 10.63
C LYS A 329 -7.22 -9.73 9.84
N LEU A 330 -7.17 -11.01 10.25
CA LEU A 330 -6.50 -12.09 9.53
C LEU A 330 -7.30 -12.60 8.30
N SER A 331 -8.61 -12.47 8.35
CA SER A 331 -9.61 -13.00 7.39
C SER A 331 -9.66 -14.53 7.21
N PRO A 332 -9.56 -15.38 8.25
CA PRO A 332 -9.91 -16.77 8.13
C PRO A 332 -11.44 -16.90 7.97
N ALA A 333 -11.89 -18.04 7.48
CA ALA A 333 -13.31 -18.35 7.52
C ALA A 333 -13.73 -18.63 8.97
N PRO A 334 -14.88 -18.13 9.46
CA PRO A 334 -15.97 -17.49 8.71
C PRO A 334 -15.87 -15.97 8.55
N SER A 335 -14.99 -15.26 9.25
CA SER A 335 -14.91 -13.79 9.27
C SER A 335 -14.35 -13.12 7.99
N HIS A 336 -14.17 -13.90 6.93
CA HIS A 336 -13.64 -13.50 5.62
C HIS A 336 -14.58 -12.69 4.71
N GLN A 337 -15.83 -12.44 5.11
CA GLN A 337 -16.89 -11.94 4.22
C GLN A 337 -16.57 -10.59 3.55
N TRP A 338 -15.79 -9.75 4.22
CA TRP A 338 -15.41 -8.43 3.72
C TRP A 338 -14.33 -8.49 2.62
N THR A 339 -13.46 -9.49 2.66
CA THR A 339 -12.22 -9.52 1.86
C THR A 339 -12.48 -9.51 0.34
N PRO A 340 -13.37 -10.35 -0.23
CA PRO A 340 -13.62 -10.35 -1.67
C PRO A 340 -14.22 -9.04 -2.18
N ASP A 341 -15.10 -8.43 -1.39
CA ASP A 341 -15.80 -7.21 -1.74
C ASP A 341 -14.86 -5.99 -1.72
N VAL A 342 -13.96 -5.92 -0.73
CA VAL A 342 -12.93 -4.88 -0.66
C VAL A 342 -11.88 -5.01 -1.75
N TYR A 343 -11.53 -6.23 -2.15
CA TYR A 343 -10.50 -6.46 -3.17
C TYR A 343 -10.97 -6.11 -4.58
N GLU A 344 -12.25 -6.29 -4.87
CA GLU A 344 -12.83 -6.02 -6.18
C GLU A 344 -13.49 -4.63 -6.26
N GLY A 345 -13.84 -3.98 -5.15
CA GLY A 345 -14.76 -2.85 -5.19
C GLY A 345 -16.21 -3.27 -5.51
N VAL A 346 -16.52 -4.56 -5.32
CA VAL A 346 -17.81 -5.27 -5.47
C VAL A 346 -18.27 -5.65 -6.89
N ARG A 347 -18.57 -6.95 -7.04
CA ARG A 347 -19.83 -7.45 -7.63
C ARG A 347 -20.43 -8.56 -6.74
N PHE A 348 -21.66 -8.37 -6.27
CA PHE A 348 -22.42 -9.41 -5.54
C PHE A 348 -22.77 -10.55 -6.51
N VAL A 349 -22.19 -11.75 -6.30
CA VAL A 349 -22.64 -12.97 -6.96
C VAL A 349 -23.51 -13.74 -5.97
N ARG A 350 -24.76 -13.98 -6.39
CA ARG A 350 -25.77 -14.86 -5.79
C ARG A 350 -25.11 -16.03 -5.04
N GLN A 351 -25.27 -16.09 -3.71
CA GLN A 351 -24.86 -17.25 -2.91
C GLN A 351 -25.41 -18.53 -3.57
N ILE A 352 -24.51 -19.45 -3.87
CA ILE A 352 -24.86 -20.86 -4.02
C ILE A 352 -25.40 -21.28 -2.65
N PRO A 353 -26.59 -21.90 -2.56
CA PRO A 353 -27.10 -22.37 -1.27
C PRO A 353 -26.25 -23.56 -0.84
N THR A 354 -25.18 -23.32 -0.10
CA THR A 354 -24.60 -24.35 0.75
C THR A 354 -25.57 -24.52 1.91
N SER A 355 -26.47 -25.48 1.75
CA SER A 355 -27.33 -26.02 2.80
C SER A 355 -26.47 -26.71 3.87
N ILE A 356 -25.73 -25.94 4.66
CA ILE A 356 -25.28 -26.24 6.02
C ILE A 356 -25.16 -24.87 6.70
N SER A 357 -26.20 -24.53 7.46
CA SER A 357 -26.35 -23.25 8.16
C SER A 357 -25.47 -23.26 9.42
N ILE A 358 -24.18 -22.93 9.28
CA ILE A 358 -23.37 -22.43 10.42
C ILE A 358 -23.77 -20.98 10.75
N SER A 359 -24.50 -20.31 9.84
CA SER A 359 -25.14 -19.01 10.05
C SER A 359 -26.30 -19.01 11.06
N GLU A 360 -26.79 -20.18 11.49
CA GLU A 360 -27.85 -20.28 12.50
C GLU A 360 -27.33 -20.30 13.95
N MET A 361 -26.03 -20.57 14.17
CA MET A 361 -25.46 -20.60 15.53
C MET A 361 -25.13 -19.20 16.07
N PHE A 362 -24.88 -18.22 15.20
CA PHE A 362 -24.64 -16.82 15.58
C PHE A 362 -25.74 -15.92 15.03
N GLY A 363 -26.96 -16.10 15.56
CA GLY A 363 -28.12 -15.28 15.26
C GLY A 363 -28.01 -13.89 15.89
N PHE A 364 -27.24 -12.97 15.32
CA PHE A 364 -27.34 -11.55 15.72
C PHE A 364 -27.21 -10.50 14.61
N PHE A 365 -26.98 -10.87 13.34
CA PHE A 365 -26.97 -9.90 12.23
C PHE A 365 -27.66 -10.45 10.97
N LYS A 366 -28.99 -10.61 11.01
CA LYS A 366 -29.83 -10.58 9.81
C LYS A 366 -30.57 -9.25 9.77
N THR A 367 -30.07 -8.27 9.00
CA THR A 367 -30.91 -7.20 8.46
C THR A 367 -30.82 -7.23 6.92
N PRO A 368 -31.95 -7.28 6.20
CA PRO A 368 -31.99 -7.29 4.75
C PRO A 368 -31.90 -5.86 4.23
N TRP A 369 -30.69 -5.34 4.02
CA TRP A 369 -30.52 -4.06 3.32
C TRP A 369 -30.68 -4.29 1.82
N THR A 370 -31.94 -4.31 1.37
CA THR A 370 -32.28 -4.13 -0.04
C THR A 370 -32.16 -2.63 -0.34
N CYS A 371 -31.05 -2.23 -0.99
CA CYS A 371 -30.97 -0.90 -1.58
C CYS A 371 -31.95 -0.87 -2.77
N ARG A 372 -33.18 -0.44 -2.48
CA ARG A 372 -34.24 -0.22 -3.47
C ARG A 372 -33.79 0.91 -4.39
N ARG A 373 -33.58 0.57 -5.66
CA ARG A 373 -33.31 1.49 -6.76
C ARG A 373 -34.59 2.29 -7.02
N GLU A 374 -34.76 3.43 -6.35
CA GLU A 374 -35.81 4.38 -6.75
C GLU A 374 -35.38 5.10 -8.03
N MET A 375 -36.26 5.00 -9.02
CA MET A 375 -36.19 5.63 -10.33
C MET A 375 -36.02 7.14 -10.20
N LEU A 376 -34.85 7.66 -10.59
CA LEU A 376 -34.76 9.00 -11.14
C LEU A 376 -34.63 8.87 -12.66
N SER A 377 -35.75 9.08 -13.34
CA SER A 377 -35.82 9.28 -14.78
C SER A 377 -34.99 10.52 -15.17
N PRO A 378 -34.18 10.47 -16.25
CA PRO A 378 -33.47 11.65 -16.72
C PRO A 378 -34.44 12.51 -17.54
N LEU A 379 -35.09 13.49 -16.90
CA LEU A 379 -35.74 14.60 -17.59
C LEU A 379 -34.75 15.77 -17.68
N GLY A 380 -34.18 15.99 -18.86
CA GLY A 380 -33.41 17.20 -19.17
C GLY A 380 -32.38 17.02 -20.29
N PRO A 381 -32.32 17.92 -21.29
CA PRO A 381 -31.47 17.74 -22.46
C PRO A 381 -29.99 17.92 -22.11
N ARG A 382 -29.17 17.03 -22.69
CA ARG A 382 -27.71 16.98 -22.54
C ARG A 382 -27.07 18.32 -22.90
N HIS A 383 -26.44 18.96 -21.92
CA HIS A 383 -25.33 19.87 -22.18
C HIS A 383 -24.01 19.12 -21.98
N ASN A 384 -23.25 19.05 -23.08
CA ASN A 384 -21.90 18.52 -23.18
C ASN A 384 -20.96 19.27 -22.24
N PHE A 385 -20.64 18.69 -21.08
CA PHE A 385 -19.47 19.09 -20.30
C PHE A 385 -18.80 17.84 -19.71
N TYR A 386 -17.50 17.71 -20.01
CA TYR A 386 -16.54 16.67 -19.61
C TYR A 386 -16.69 15.28 -20.25
N GLN A 387 -15.89 15.12 -21.30
CA GLN A 387 -15.51 13.89 -21.96
C GLN A 387 -14.93 12.90 -20.93
N LYS A 388 -15.67 11.82 -20.64
CA LYS A 388 -15.20 10.66 -19.86
C LYS A 388 -13.90 10.15 -20.48
N ASN A 389 -12.80 10.09 -19.72
CA ASN A 389 -11.71 9.17 -20.03
C ASN A 389 -12.25 7.74 -19.80
N PRO A 390 -12.33 6.88 -20.83
CA PRO A 390 -12.94 5.56 -20.73
C PRO A 390 -11.99 4.49 -20.14
N LEU A 391 -10.92 4.89 -19.43
CA LEU A 391 -9.78 4.02 -19.17
C LEU A 391 -9.87 3.16 -17.89
N PHE A 392 -10.87 3.37 -17.03
CA PHE A 392 -11.01 2.62 -15.78
C PHE A 392 -12.45 2.13 -15.62
N ASP A 393 -12.66 0.82 -15.75
CA ASP A 393 -13.81 0.19 -15.09
C ASP A 393 -13.52 0.19 -13.59
N SER A 394 -14.37 0.89 -12.85
CA SER A 394 -14.14 1.34 -11.48
C SER A 394 -14.20 0.20 -10.45
N ASP A 395 -13.09 -0.01 -9.76
CA ASP A 395 -12.90 -0.96 -8.65
C ASP A 395 -12.11 -0.25 -7.53
N SER A 396 -11.95 -0.88 -6.37
CA SER A 396 -11.04 -0.35 -5.33
C SER A 396 -9.61 -0.21 -5.88
N PRO A 397 -8.85 0.81 -5.44
CA PRO A 397 -7.49 1.03 -5.95
C PRO A 397 -6.62 -0.21 -5.76
N THR A 398 -6.11 -0.78 -6.85
CA THR A 398 -5.34 -2.03 -6.82
C THR A 398 -4.09 -2.00 -5.93
N PRO A 399 -3.33 -0.88 -5.82
CA PRO A 399 -2.21 -0.81 -4.88
C PRO A 399 -2.64 -0.85 -3.41
N VAL A 400 -3.84 -0.35 -3.09
CA VAL A 400 -4.40 -0.44 -1.73
C VAL A 400 -4.70 -1.89 -1.39
N VAL A 401 -5.34 -2.61 -2.31
CA VAL A 401 -5.62 -4.03 -2.12
C VAL A 401 -4.33 -4.82 -1.93
N ALA A 402 -3.28 -4.50 -2.69
CA ALA A 402 -1.96 -5.10 -2.51
C ALA A 402 -1.40 -4.85 -1.10
N PHE A 403 -1.43 -3.59 -0.64
CA PHE A 403 -0.99 -3.21 0.71
C PHE A 403 -1.75 -3.95 1.81
N LEU A 404 -3.09 -3.99 1.72
CA LEU A 404 -3.96 -4.60 2.72
C LEU A 404 -3.83 -6.12 2.74
N SER A 405 -3.61 -6.75 1.59
CA SER A 405 -3.47 -8.20 1.48
C SER A 405 -2.29 -8.77 2.24
N VAL A 406 -1.27 -7.95 2.49
CA VAL A 406 -0.03 -8.40 3.11
C VAL A 406 0.17 -7.76 4.47
N THR A 407 0.23 -6.42 4.53
CA THR A 407 0.65 -5.68 5.72
C THR A 407 -0.28 -5.94 6.91
N SER A 408 -1.60 -5.95 6.67
CA SER A 408 -2.59 -6.23 7.71
C SER A 408 -2.45 -7.63 8.29
N LYS A 409 -2.11 -8.61 7.45
CA LYS A 409 -1.99 -10.02 7.88
C LYS A 409 -0.70 -10.26 8.65
N VAL A 410 0.40 -9.67 8.20
CA VAL A 410 1.69 -9.74 8.91
C VAL A 410 1.52 -9.16 10.32
N ALA A 411 0.95 -7.96 10.42
CA ALA A 411 0.70 -7.32 11.71
C ALA A 411 -0.27 -8.14 12.58
N ALA A 412 -1.37 -8.63 12.01
CA ALA A 412 -2.35 -9.42 12.75
C ALA A 412 -1.79 -10.79 13.20
N SER A 413 -0.90 -11.42 12.42
CA SER A 413 -0.25 -12.68 12.80
C SER A 413 0.70 -12.50 13.98
N ALA A 414 1.45 -11.39 14.01
CA ALA A 414 2.30 -11.04 15.15
C ALA A 414 1.47 -10.84 16.42
N SER A 415 0.36 -10.08 16.34
CA SER A 415 -0.52 -9.91 17.49
C SER A 415 -1.21 -11.19 17.92
N ALA A 416 -1.59 -12.07 16.96
CA ALA A 416 -2.27 -13.31 17.25
C ALA A 416 -1.40 -14.24 18.12
N THR A 417 -0.13 -14.44 17.74
CA THR A 417 0.81 -15.25 18.56
C THR A 417 0.85 -14.75 20.01
N ARG A 418 1.18 -13.48 20.23
CA ARG A 418 1.26 -12.89 21.58
C ARG A 418 -0.02 -13.03 22.39
N ILE A 419 -1.17 -12.77 21.78
CA ILE A 419 -2.46 -12.76 22.49
C ILE A 419 -2.98 -14.18 22.78
N PHE A 420 -2.64 -15.19 21.98
CA PHE A 420 -3.01 -16.56 22.28
C PHE A 420 -2.03 -17.23 23.24
N ASP A 421 -0.73 -16.98 23.08
CA ASP A 421 0.30 -17.67 23.85
C ASP A 421 0.43 -17.17 25.28
N ILE A 422 0.34 -15.85 25.52
CA ILE A 422 0.59 -15.27 26.85
C ILE A 422 -0.64 -15.40 27.77
N PRO A 423 -1.79 -14.74 27.49
CA PRO A 423 -2.95 -14.74 28.39
C PRO A 423 -3.67 -16.09 28.49
N PHE A 424 -3.67 -16.89 27.41
CA PHE A 424 -4.40 -18.16 27.35
C PHE A 424 -3.50 -19.39 27.53
N TYR A 425 -2.36 -19.23 28.21
CA TYR A 425 -1.45 -20.32 28.54
C TYR A 425 -2.16 -21.52 29.22
N PHE A 426 -3.09 -21.24 30.14
CA PHE A 426 -3.84 -22.27 30.86
C PHE A 426 -4.92 -22.98 30.03
N SER A 427 -5.40 -22.37 28.94
CA SER A 427 -6.46 -22.91 28.07
C SER A 427 -5.91 -23.27 26.69
N SER A 428 -4.72 -23.86 26.65
CA SER A 428 -4.02 -24.19 25.40
C SER A 428 -4.85 -25.06 24.47
N ASN A 429 -5.46 -26.12 25.00
CA ASN A 429 -6.29 -27.03 24.21
C ASN A 429 -7.49 -26.34 23.54
N GLU A 430 -8.15 -25.39 24.22
CA GLU A 430 -9.35 -24.74 23.67
C GLU A 430 -9.00 -23.85 22.48
N TRP A 431 -7.94 -23.04 22.59
CA TRP A 431 -7.56 -22.14 21.51
C TRP A 431 -6.88 -22.87 20.35
N HIS A 432 -6.09 -23.93 20.60
CA HIS A 432 -5.55 -24.78 19.54
C HIS A 432 -6.67 -25.39 18.69
N LEU A 433 -7.70 -25.96 19.32
CA LEU A 433 -8.85 -26.55 18.63
C LEU A 433 -9.62 -25.49 17.82
N LEU A 434 -9.84 -24.32 18.41
CA LEU A 434 -10.55 -23.23 17.74
C LEU A 434 -9.78 -22.76 16.49
N LEU A 435 -8.47 -22.55 16.60
CA LEU A 435 -7.63 -22.19 15.46
C LEU A 435 -7.53 -23.31 14.41
N GLU A 436 -7.52 -24.58 14.82
CA GLU A 436 -7.50 -25.72 13.89
C GLU A 436 -8.76 -25.72 13.01
N ILE A 437 -9.94 -25.53 13.61
CA ILE A 437 -11.20 -25.43 12.86
C ILE A 437 -11.17 -24.26 11.86
N LEU A 438 -10.70 -23.08 12.29
CA LEU A 438 -10.57 -21.91 11.43
C LEU A 438 -9.57 -22.14 10.29
N ALA A 439 -8.45 -22.81 10.55
CA ALA A 439 -7.45 -23.16 9.55
C ALA A 439 -8.02 -24.12 8.50
N ILE A 440 -8.70 -25.19 8.92
CA ILE A 440 -9.34 -26.15 8.00
C ILE A 440 -10.39 -25.46 7.15
N LEU A 441 -11.28 -24.68 7.77
CA LEU A 441 -12.37 -24.01 7.07
C LEU A 441 -11.84 -22.99 6.05
N SER A 442 -10.81 -22.22 6.42
CA SER A 442 -10.19 -21.21 5.55
C SER A 442 -9.44 -21.84 4.36
N MET A 443 -8.68 -22.91 4.56
CA MET A 443 -7.99 -23.63 3.48
C MET A 443 -8.98 -24.24 2.48
N ILE A 444 -10.06 -24.86 2.96
CA ILE A 444 -11.07 -25.48 2.11
C ILE A 444 -11.87 -24.42 1.34
N LEU A 445 -12.48 -23.45 2.04
CA LEU A 445 -13.31 -22.42 1.40
C LEU A 445 -12.50 -21.53 0.46
N GLY A 446 -11.30 -21.11 0.87
CA GLY A 446 -10.43 -20.26 0.06
C GLY A 446 -10.07 -20.90 -1.28
N ASN A 447 -9.71 -22.19 -1.27
CA ASN A 447 -9.31 -22.88 -2.50
C ASN A 447 -10.50 -23.32 -3.37
N LEU A 448 -11.62 -23.78 -2.78
CA LEU A 448 -12.79 -24.19 -3.55
C LEU A 448 -13.49 -23.02 -4.23
N ILE A 449 -13.68 -21.90 -3.51
CA ILE A 449 -14.36 -20.72 -4.07
C ILE A 449 -13.48 -20.04 -5.12
N ALA A 450 -12.15 -20.07 -4.99
CA ALA A 450 -11.23 -19.49 -5.97
C ALA A 450 -11.42 -20.08 -7.38
N ILE A 451 -11.78 -21.37 -7.51
CA ILE A 451 -11.95 -22.05 -8.81
C ILE A 451 -13.04 -21.41 -9.66
N THR A 452 -14.11 -20.92 -9.03
CA THR A 452 -15.31 -20.42 -9.72
C THR A 452 -15.21 -18.94 -10.09
N GLN A 453 -14.17 -18.24 -9.62
CA GLN A 453 -14.05 -16.80 -9.81
C GLN A 453 -13.68 -16.43 -11.25
N THR A 454 -14.17 -15.26 -11.69
CA THR A 454 -13.93 -14.71 -13.03
C THR A 454 -13.00 -13.50 -13.05
N SER A 455 -12.96 -12.74 -11.96
CA SER A 455 -12.07 -11.58 -11.80
C SER A 455 -10.79 -11.97 -11.09
N MET A 456 -9.67 -11.35 -11.51
CA MET A 456 -8.35 -11.70 -10.98
C MET A 456 -8.22 -11.30 -9.50
N LYS A 457 -8.71 -10.11 -9.12
CA LYS A 457 -8.65 -9.60 -7.74
C LYS A 457 -9.47 -10.45 -6.77
N ARG A 458 -10.70 -10.82 -7.15
CA ARG A 458 -11.58 -11.63 -6.29
C ARG A 458 -11.06 -13.05 -6.13
N MET A 459 -10.50 -13.64 -7.19
CA MET A 459 -9.81 -14.92 -7.09
C MET A 459 -8.64 -14.85 -6.10
N LEU A 460 -7.81 -13.79 -6.15
CA LEU A 460 -6.72 -13.60 -5.18
C LEU A 460 -7.23 -13.31 -3.76
N ALA A 461 -8.39 -12.67 -3.61
CA ALA A 461 -9.00 -12.50 -2.29
C ALA A 461 -9.29 -13.87 -1.64
N TYR A 462 -9.88 -14.81 -2.38
CA TYR A 462 -10.12 -16.16 -1.84
C TYR A 462 -8.85 -16.99 -1.70
N SER A 463 -8.03 -17.01 -2.74
CA SER A 463 -6.87 -17.88 -2.80
C SER A 463 -5.72 -17.36 -1.93
N SER A 464 -5.29 -16.12 -2.17
CA SER A 464 -4.10 -15.53 -1.57
C SER A 464 -4.40 -14.98 -0.17
N SER A 465 -5.57 -14.38 0.06
CA SER A 465 -5.89 -13.86 1.40
C SER A 465 -6.42 -14.97 2.31
N ILE A 466 -7.52 -15.62 1.94
CA ILE A 466 -8.26 -16.53 2.84
C ILE A 466 -7.65 -17.93 2.88
N GLY A 467 -7.24 -18.47 1.72
CA GLY A 467 -6.62 -19.80 1.66
C GLY A 467 -5.23 -19.83 2.31
N GLN A 468 -4.37 -18.84 2.00
CA GLN A 468 -2.99 -18.86 2.49
C GLN A 468 -2.88 -18.55 3.99
N ILE A 469 -3.80 -17.79 4.58
CA ILE A 469 -3.79 -17.56 6.03
C ILE A 469 -4.07 -18.85 6.81
N GLY A 470 -4.83 -19.78 6.23
CA GLY A 470 -5.01 -21.11 6.83
C GLY A 470 -3.69 -21.85 7.03
N TYR A 471 -2.73 -21.73 6.11
CA TYR A 471 -1.39 -22.30 6.29
C TYR A 471 -0.56 -21.55 7.35
N VAL A 472 -0.69 -20.22 7.42
CA VAL A 472 -0.03 -19.40 8.46
C VAL A 472 -0.49 -19.82 9.86
N ILE A 473 -1.78 -20.11 10.03
CA ILE A 473 -2.35 -20.54 11.32
C ILE A 473 -1.72 -21.87 11.79
N ILE A 474 -1.30 -22.77 10.88
CA ILE A 474 -0.57 -24.00 11.27
C ILE A 474 0.68 -23.65 12.08
N GLY A 475 1.46 -22.66 11.64
CA GLY A 475 2.65 -22.22 12.36
C GLY A 475 2.34 -21.58 13.72
N ILE A 476 1.20 -20.88 13.85
CA ILE A 476 0.74 -20.32 15.12
C ILE A 476 0.35 -21.44 16.11
N ILE A 477 -0.35 -22.48 15.64
CA ILE A 477 -0.79 -23.60 16.50
C ILE A 477 0.40 -24.41 17.02
N VAL A 478 1.43 -24.64 16.19
CA VAL A 478 2.62 -25.40 16.59
C VAL A 478 3.41 -24.70 17.71
N GLY A 479 3.38 -23.36 17.72
CA GLY A 479 4.10 -22.55 18.68
C GLY A 479 5.61 -22.72 18.61
N ASP A 480 6.29 -22.47 19.72
CA ASP A 480 7.76 -22.49 19.81
C ASP A 480 8.35 -23.91 19.84
N SER A 481 7.62 -24.87 20.41
CA SER A 481 8.12 -26.21 20.75
C SER A 481 8.75 -27.01 19.59
N ASN A 482 8.35 -26.74 18.34
CA ASN A 482 8.85 -27.40 17.14
C ASN A 482 9.15 -26.40 16.01
N ASP A 483 9.71 -25.23 16.35
CA ASP A 483 10.06 -24.16 15.39
C ASP A 483 8.86 -23.64 14.58
N GLY A 484 7.64 -23.71 15.15
CA GLY A 484 6.40 -23.31 14.48
C GLY A 484 6.39 -21.84 14.09
N TYR A 485 6.84 -20.95 14.98
CA TYR A 485 6.94 -19.52 14.67
C TYR A 485 7.99 -19.21 13.60
N ALA A 486 9.14 -19.90 13.58
CA ALA A 486 10.12 -19.75 12.52
C ALA A 486 9.53 -20.18 11.16
N SER A 487 8.74 -21.26 11.14
CA SER A 487 8.03 -21.71 9.93
C SER A 487 6.98 -20.70 9.44
N MET A 488 6.26 -20.06 10.37
CA MET A 488 5.35 -18.97 10.05
C MET A 488 6.08 -17.75 9.46
N ILE A 489 7.15 -17.27 10.10
CA ILE A 489 7.91 -16.09 9.68
C ILE A 489 8.51 -16.30 8.29
N THR A 490 9.14 -17.45 8.07
CA THR A 490 9.73 -17.82 6.77
C THR A 490 8.67 -17.86 5.67
N TYR A 491 7.50 -18.44 5.94
CA TYR A 491 6.40 -18.45 5.00
C TYR A 491 5.85 -17.04 4.71
N MET A 492 5.68 -16.21 5.74
CA MET A 492 5.20 -14.83 5.58
C MET A 492 6.15 -13.96 4.76
N LEU A 493 7.47 -14.12 4.93
CA LEU A 493 8.46 -13.45 4.09
C LEU A 493 8.25 -13.76 2.60
N PHE A 494 8.08 -15.05 2.26
CA PHE A 494 7.84 -15.44 0.88
C PHE A 494 6.47 -14.98 0.38
N TYR A 495 5.45 -15.06 1.24
CA TYR A 495 4.09 -14.60 0.94
C TYR A 495 4.06 -13.11 0.54
N ILE A 496 4.80 -12.24 1.25
CA ILE A 496 4.91 -10.80 0.91
C ILE A 496 5.38 -10.64 -0.53
N SER A 497 6.47 -11.32 -0.89
CA SER A 497 7.08 -11.23 -2.23
C SER A 497 6.14 -11.75 -3.32
N MET A 498 5.48 -12.89 -3.08
CA MET A 498 4.58 -13.51 -4.04
C MET A 498 3.33 -12.68 -4.29
N ASN A 499 2.72 -12.15 -3.23
CA ASN A 499 1.50 -11.35 -3.33
C ASN A 499 1.75 -10.01 -3.97
N LEU A 500 2.73 -9.24 -3.47
CA LEU A 500 3.04 -7.93 -4.04
C LEU A 500 3.50 -8.07 -5.49
N GLY A 501 4.28 -9.10 -5.83
CA GLY A 501 4.64 -9.40 -7.21
C GLY A 501 3.44 -9.72 -8.11
N THR A 502 2.44 -10.42 -7.59
CA THR A 502 1.21 -10.73 -8.35
C THR A 502 0.34 -9.48 -8.55
N PHE A 503 0.15 -8.67 -7.50
CA PHE A 503 -0.59 -7.42 -7.61
C PHE A 503 0.12 -6.39 -8.48
N ALA A 504 1.46 -6.36 -8.47
CA ALA A 504 2.23 -5.49 -9.33
C ALA A 504 1.96 -5.75 -10.82
N ARG A 505 1.78 -7.03 -11.22
CA ARG A 505 1.32 -7.37 -12.56
C ARG A 505 -0.09 -6.84 -12.82
N ILE A 506 -1.02 -7.05 -11.89
CA ILE A 506 -2.42 -6.61 -12.05
C ILE A 506 -2.48 -5.10 -12.24
N VAL A 507 -1.73 -4.33 -11.44
CA VAL A 507 -1.61 -2.88 -11.58
C VAL A 507 -1.04 -2.53 -12.97
N SER A 508 0.06 -3.15 -13.38
CA SER A 508 0.70 -2.87 -14.68
C SER A 508 -0.21 -3.19 -15.87
N PHE A 509 -0.94 -4.31 -15.81
CA PHE A 509 -1.91 -4.70 -16.84
C PHE A 509 -3.11 -3.77 -16.84
N GLY A 510 -3.72 -3.53 -15.68
CA GLY A 510 -4.89 -2.66 -15.52
C GLY A 510 -4.64 -1.23 -15.99
N LEU A 511 -3.45 -0.66 -15.74
CA LEU A 511 -3.09 0.67 -16.25
C LEU A 511 -3.03 0.76 -17.79
N ARG A 512 -2.86 -0.37 -18.47
CA ARG A 512 -2.70 -0.42 -19.93
C ARG A 512 -3.98 -0.83 -20.65
N THR A 513 -4.79 -1.72 -20.05
CA THR A 513 -5.98 -2.30 -20.68
C THR A 513 -7.30 -1.80 -20.09
N GLY A 514 -7.27 -1.33 -18.84
CA GLY A 514 -8.45 -0.88 -18.09
C GLY A 514 -9.33 -2.01 -17.56
N THR A 515 -8.90 -3.29 -17.64
CA THR A 515 -9.70 -4.44 -17.22
C THR A 515 -8.93 -5.41 -16.32
N ASP A 516 -9.67 -6.06 -15.40
CA ASP A 516 -9.13 -7.00 -14.40
C ASP A 516 -9.72 -8.42 -14.51
N ASN A 517 -10.43 -8.71 -15.60
CA ASN A 517 -11.01 -10.03 -15.85
C ASN A 517 -9.93 -11.03 -16.25
N ILE A 518 -10.02 -12.26 -15.74
CA ILE A 518 -9.05 -13.32 -16.04
C ILE A 518 -8.98 -13.59 -17.56
N ARG A 519 -10.13 -13.56 -18.25
CA ARG A 519 -10.24 -13.83 -19.70
C ARG A 519 -9.42 -12.87 -20.57
N ASP A 520 -9.25 -11.63 -20.11
CA ASP A 520 -8.59 -10.58 -20.90
C ASP A 520 -7.06 -10.74 -20.91
N TYR A 521 -6.50 -11.60 -20.05
CA TYR A 521 -5.08 -11.92 -20.02
C TYR A 521 -4.64 -12.91 -21.11
N ALA A 522 -5.57 -13.38 -21.95
CA ALA A 522 -5.30 -14.40 -22.96
C ALA A 522 -4.21 -13.97 -23.96
N GLY A 523 -3.16 -14.79 -24.10
CA GLY A 523 -2.09 -14.57 -25.08
C GLY A 523 -1.14 -13.41 -24.78
N LEU A 524 -1.15 -12.87 -23.55
CA LEU A 524 -0.29 -11.75 -23.12
C LEU A 524 1.21 -12.01 -23.36
N TYR A 525 1.64 -13.28 -23.32
CA TYR A 525 3.03 -13.68 -23.58
C TYR A 525 3.58 -13.21 -24.93
N THR A 526 2.72 -13.12 -25.95
CA THR A 526 3.14 -12.70 -27.30
C THR A 526 3.44 -11.21 -27.41
N LYS A 527 2.81 -10.39 -26.56
CA LYS A 527 2.99 -8.93 -26.54
C LYS A 527 4.11 -8.56 -25.57
N ASP A 528 3.95 -8.97 -24.32
CA ASP A 528 4.81 -8.58 -23.20
C ASP A 528 5.28 -9.82 -22.45
N PRO A 529 6.33 -10.51 -22.95
CA PRO A 529 6.81 -11.76 -22.35
C PRO A 529 7.35 -11.54 -20.93
N PHE A 530 7.95 -10.38 -20.66
CA PHE A 530 8.44 -10.04 -19.33
C PHE A 530 7.30 -9.96 -18.31
N LEU A 531 6.25 -9.20 -18.64
CA LEU A 531 5.07 -9.10 -17.79
C LEU A 531 4.44 -10.47 -17.63
N ALA A 532 4.30 -11.29 -18.69
CA ALA A 532 3.68 -12.62 -18.67
C ALA A 532 4.50 -13.73 -17.99
N LEU A 533 5.83 -13.59 -17.90
CA LEU A 533 6.69 -14.51 -17.16
C LEU A 533 6.75 -14.19 -15.67
N SER A 534 6.79 -12.90 -15.28
CA SER A 534 6.93 -12.47 -13.88
C SER A 534 5.87 -13.05 -12.93
N SER A 535 4.59 -12.74 -13.10
CA SER A 535 3.51 -13.45 -12.39
C SER A 535 3.22 -14.89 -12.83
N ALA A 536 3.80 -15.46 -13.90
CA ALA A 536 3.74 -16.91 -14.01
C ALA A 536 4.56 -17.50 -12.85
N LEU A 537 5.77 -16.97 -12.61
CA LEU A 537 6.59 -17.33 -11.46
C LEU A 537 5.91 -17.00 -10.13
N CYS A 538 5.30 -15.82 -9.96
CA CYS A 538 4.61 -15.50 -8.69
C CYS A 538 3.40 -16.41 -8.44
N LEU A 539 2.58 -16.71 -9.45
CA LEU A 539 1.40 -17.59 -9.29
C LEU A 539 1.80 -19.06 -9.06
N LEU A 540 2.85 -19.54 -9.74
CA LEU A 540 3.42 -20.87 -9.47
C LEU A 540 3.96 -20.96 -8.05
N SER A 541 4.60 -19.88 -7.56
CA SER A 541 5.11 -19.81 -6.20
C SER A 541 3.96 -19.84 -5.18
N LEU A 542 2.86 -19.12 -5.41
CA LEU A 542 1.67 -19.18 -4.55
C LEU A 542 1.03 -20.57 -4.52
N GLY A 543 1.05 -21.27 -5.66
CA GLY A 543 0.63 -22.68 -5.75
C GLY A 543 1.52 -23.60 -4.92
N GLY A 544 2.80 -23.24 -4.75
CA GLY A 544 3.78 -24.06 -4.04
C GLY A 544 4.39 -25.13 -4.95
N LEU A 545 4.76 -24.78 -6.19
CA LEU A 545 5.46 -25.69 -7.09
C LEU A 545 6.99 -25.61 -6.91
N PRO A 546 7.72 -26.75 -6.85
CA PRO A 546 9.18 -26.74 -6.83
C PRO A 546 9.70 -26.21 -8.19
N PRO A 547 10.77 -25.38 -8.24
CA PRO A 547 11.75 -25.00 -7.21
C PRO A 547 11.49 -23.63 -6.53
N LEU A 548 10.27 -23.12 -6.53
CA LEU A 548 9.97 -21.74 -6.08
C LEU A 548 9.88 -21.62 -4.55
N ALA A 549 10.10 -20.41 -4.02
CA ALA A 549 10.14 -20.18 -2.57
C ALA A 549 8.86 -20.59 -1.84
N GLY A 550 7.70 -20.49 -2.49
CA GLY A 550 6.43 -20.88 -1.86
C GLY A 550 6.26 -22.38 -1.65
N PHE A 551 6.94 -23.22 -2.42
CA PHE A 551 7.00 -24.65 -2.12
C PHE A 551 7.75 -24.89 -0.80
N PHE A 552 8.93 -24.31 -0.68
CA PHE A 552 9.78 -24.46 0.50
C PHE A 552 9.15 -23.87 1.77
N GLY A 553 8.47 -22.73 1.67
CA GLY A 553 7.71 -22.16 2.79
C GLY A 553 6.58 -23.07 3.28
N LYS A 554 5.77 -23.63 2.36
CA LYS A 554 4.70 -24.58 2.72
C LYS A 554 5.26 -25.89 3.27
N LEU A 555 6.35 -26.39 2.68
CA LEU A 555 7.03 -27.60 3.15
C LEU A 555 7.50 -27.44 4.60
N HIS A 556 8.11 -26.30 4.93
CA HIS A 556 8.57 -26.01 6.28
C HIS A 556 7.41 -25.97 7.29
N LEU A 557 6.29 -25.30 6.95
CA LEU A 557 5.07 -25.31 7.76
C LEU A 557 4.52 -26.72 7.98
N PHE A 558 4.46 -27.54 6.93
CA PHE A 558 3.96 -28.92 7.05
C PHE A 558 4.91 -29.81 7.81
N TRP A 559 6.23 -29.59 7.71
CA TRP A 559 7.23 -30.32 8.47
C TRP A 559 7.07 -30.06 9.97
N CYS A 560 7.00 -28.80 10.38
CA CYS A 560 6.78 -28.42 11.78
C CYS A 560 5.41 -28.90 12.29
N GLY A 561 4.36 -28.78 11.48
CA GLY A 561 3.02 -29.29 11.83
C GLY A 561 2.99 -30.81 12.00
N TRP A 562 3.71 -31.56 11.17
CA TRP A 562 3.80 -33.00 11.27
C TRP A 562 4.58 -33.44 12.52
N GLN A 563 5.66 -32.74 12.85
CA GLN A 563 6.46 -32.98 14.05
C GLN A 563 5.65 -32.72 15.33
N ALA A 564 4.77 -31.71 15.32
CA ALA A 564 3.85 -31.40 16.42
C ALA A 564 2.66 -32.37 16.55
N GLY A 565 2.55 -33.40 15.68
CA GLY A 565 1.46 -34.37 15.72
C GLY A 565 0.15 -33.92 15.06
N LEU A 566 0.13 -32.78 14.36
CA LEU A 566 -1.06 -32.23 13.69
C LEU A 566 -1.31 -32.90 12.31
N TYR A 567 -1.39 -34.23 12.30
CA TYR A 567 -1.46 -35.02 11.06
C TYR A 567 -2.70 -34.72 10.21
N PHE A 568 -3.85 -34.50 10.86
CA PHE A 568 -5.10 -34.22 10.16
C PHE A 568 -5.07 -32.87 9.44
N LEU A 569 -4.65 -31.82 10.16
CA LEU A 569 -4.51 -30.47 9.63
C LEU A 569 -3.52 -30.41 8.46
N VAL A 570 -2.35 -31.04 8.61
CA VAL A 570 -1.31 -31.10 7.55
C VAL A 570 -1.81 -31.85 6.32
N SER A 571 -2.55 -32.95 6.49
CA SER A 571 -3.13 -33.71 5.37
C SER A 571 -4.13 -32.89 4.56
N ILE A 572 -5.00 -32.14 5.24
CA ILE A 572 -5.93 -31.20 4.59
C ILE A 572 -5.15 -30.08 3.89
N GLY A 573 -4.11 -29.55 4.52
CA GLY A 573 -3.24 -28.54 3.93
C GLY A 573 -2.58 -29.02 2.63
N LEU A 574 -2.06 -30.24 2.61
CA LEU A 574 -1.50 -30.85 1.40
C LEU A 574 -2.55 -31.00 0.30
N LEU A 575 -3.73 -31.54 0.62
CA LEU A 575 -4.80 -31.75 -0.35
C LEU A 575 -5.30 -30.43 -0.95
N THR A 576 -5.51 -29.41 -0.11
CA THR A 576 -5.95 -28.08 -0.56
C THR A 576 -4.86 -27.35 -1.36
N SER A 577 -3.58 -27.61 -1.07
CA SER A 577 -2.47 -27.10 -1.89
C SER A 577 -2.49 -27.66 -3.31
N VAL A 578 -2.83 -28.94 -3.49
CA VAL A 578 -2.99 -29.55 -4.83
C VAL A 578 -4.16 -28.91 -5.58
N VAL A 579 -5.28 -28.65 -4.90
CA VAL A 579 -6.40 -27.90 -5.48
C VAL A 579 -5.97 -26.50 -5.91
N SER A 580 -5.09 -25.86 -5.13
CA SER A 580 -4.57 -24.52 -5.45
C SER A 580 -3.82 -24.46 -6.78
N ILE A 581 -3.01 -25.48 -7.06
CA ILE A 581 -2.20 -25.59 -8.28
C ILE A 581 -3.09 -25.58 -9.52
N TYR A 582 -4.27 -26.22 -9.49
CA TYR A 582 -5.16 -26.31 -10.64
C TYR A 582 -5.59 -24.93 -11.18
N TYR A 583 -6.11 -24.05 -10.32
CA TYR A 583 -6.58 -22.74 -10.80
C TYR A 583 -5.41 -21.79 -11.14
N TYR A 584 -4.25 -21.91 -10.49
CA TYR A 584 -3.06 -21.15 -10.88
C TYR A 584 -2.53 -21.57 -12.24
N LEU A 585 -2.43 -22.88 -12.51
CA LEU A 585 -2.04 -23.40 -13.82
C LEU A 585 -3.04 -23.03 -14.91
N LYS A 586 -4.35 -22.97 -14.60
CA LYS A 586 -5.39 -22.50 -15.53
C LYS A 586 -5.12 -21.07 -16.01
N ILE A 587 -4.69 -20.17 -15.13
CA ILE A 587 -4.34 -18.78 -15.49
C ILE A 587 -3.05 -18.72 -16.30
N ILE A 588 -2.03 -19.49 -15.90
CA ILE A 588 -0.75 -19.53 -16.62
C ILE A 588 -0.94 -20.07 -18.05
N LYS A 589 -1.75 -21.12 -18.20
CA LYS A 589 -2.14 -21.64 -19.51
C LYS A 589 -2.81 -20.57 -20.35
N LEU A 590 -3.69 -19.76 -19.77
CA LEU A 590 -4.37 -18.67 -20.46
C LEU A 590 -3.39 -17.54 -20.88
N LEU A 591 -2.44 -17.18 -20.01
CA LEU A 591 -1.39 -16.20 -20.30
C LEU A 591 -0.50 -16.62 -21.47
N MET A 592 -0.14 -17.91 -21.52
CA MET A 592 0.75 -18.48 -22.54
C MET A 592 0.03 -18.83 -23.84
N THR A 593 -1.16 -19.42 -23.76
CA THR A 593 -1.89 -19.93 -24.91
C THR A 593 -2.86 -18.87 -25.42
N GLY A 594 -2.53 -18.23 -26.53
CA GLY A 594 -3.54 -17.57 -27.36
C GLY A 594 -4.39 -18.66 -28.00
N ARG A 595 -5.52 -19.02 -27.40
CA ARG A 595 -6.45 -19.95 -28.06
C ARG A 595 -6.85 -19.32 -29.40
N ASN A 596 -7.15 -20.13 -30.42
CA ASN A 596 -7.63 -19.71 -31.76
C ASN A 596 -8.94 -18.88 -31.77
N GLN A 597 -9.34 -18.31 -30.63
CA GLN A 597 -10.40 -17.33 -30.48
C GLN A 597 -9.73 -15.97 -30.37
N GLU A 598 -10.05 -15.10 -31.34
CA GLU A 598 -9.69 -13.69 -31.47
C GLU A 598 -9.05 -13.10 -30.20
N ILE A 599 -7.76 -12.75 -30.29
CA ILE A 599 -7.07 -11.92 -29.28
C ILE A 599 -8.03 -10.81 -28.87
N THR A 600 -8.38 -10.77 -27.59
CA THR A 600 -9.33 -9.77 -27.07
C THR A 600 -8.89 -8.38 -27.50
N PRO A 601 -9.83 -7.47 -27.84
CA PRO A 601 -9.48 -6.15 -28.37
C PRO A 601 -8.53 -5.38 -27.43
N HIS A 602 -8.58 -5.66 -26.12
CA HIS A 602 -7.68 -5.11 -25.11
C HIS A 602 -6.21 -5.53 -25.30
N VAL A 603 -5.92 -6.81 -25.56
CA VAL A 603 -4.55 -7.28 -25.80
C VAL A 603 -4.06 -6.90 -27.20
N ARG A 604 -4.98 -6.74 -28.16
CA ARG A 604 -4.64 -6.27 -29.51
C ARG A 604 -4.13 -4.82 -29.50
N ASN A 605 -4.76 -3.96 -28.68
CA ASN A 605 -4.40 -2.55 -28.49
C ASN A 605 -3.30 -2.33 -27.45
N TYR A 606 -2.76 -3.41 -26.88
CA TYR A 606 -1.75 -3.34 -25.83
C TYR A 606 -0.46 -2.70 -26.33
N ARG A 607 -0.04 -1.61 -25.69
CA ARG A 607 1.20 -0.90 -26.00
C ARG A 607 2.30 -1.33 -25.03
N ARG A 608 3.29 -2.06 -25.56
CA ARG A 608 4.47 -2.52 -24.82
C ARG A 608 5.27 -1.33 -24.28
N SER A 609 5.65 -1.36 -23.01
CA SER A 609 6.71 -0.48 -22.49
C SER A 609 8.07 -0.98 -22.99
N PRO A 610 9.01 -0.09 -23.34
CA PRO A 610 10.38 -0.52 -23.53
C PRO A 610 10.88 -1.11 -22.20
N LEU A 611 11.56 -2.27 -22.24
CA LEU A 611 12.19 -2.98 -21.10
C LEU A 611 13.15 -2.13 -20.24
N ARG A 612 13.37 -0.88 -20.66
CA ARG A 612 14.27 0.11 -20.09
C ARG A 612 13.52 1.43 -19.86
N SER A 613 12.22 1.39 -19.53
CA SER A 613 11.57 2.55 -18.94
C SER A 613 11.82 2.52 -17.44
N ASN A 614 12.10 3.69 -16.85
CA ASN A 614 12.33 3.84 -15.42
C ASN A 614 11.00 3.74 -14.63
N ASN A 615 10.16 2.75 -14.94
CA ASN A 615 8.87 2.58 -14.28
C ASN A 615 9.09 1.95 -12.91
N SER A 616 8.62 2.63 -11.86
CA SER A 616 8.72 2.20 -10.48
C SER A 616 8.04 0.83 -10.26
N ILE A 617 6.96 0.56 -11.00
CA ILE A 617 6.23 -0.71 -10.97
C ILE A 617 7.10 -1.86 -11.49
N GLU A 618 7.82 -1.67 -12.61
CA GLU A 618 8.68 -2.71 -13.19
C GLU A 618 9.82 -3.08 -12.25
N LEU A 619 10.42 -2.11 -11.55
CA LEU A 619 11.43 -2.37 -10.54
C LEU A 619 10.88 -3.18 -9.36
N SER A 620 9.71 -2.81 -8.82
CA SER A 620 9.05 -3.58 -7.76
C SER A 620 8.71 -5.01 -8.20
N MET A 621 8.24 -5.19 -9.44
CA MET A 621 8.02 -6.51 -10.03
C MET A 621 9.31 -7.34 -10.09
N ILE A 622 10.41 -6.76 -10.57
CA ILE A 622 11.71 -7.47 -10.66
C ILE A 622 12.15 -7.91 -9.27
N VAL A 623 12.12 -7.00 -8.28
CA VAL A 623 12.51 -7.31 -6.90
C VAL A 623 11.65 -8.43 -6.32
N CYS A 624 10.33 -8.40 -6.51
CA CYS A 624 9.42 -9.46 -6.03
C CYS A 624 9.61 -10.81 -6.73
N VAL A 625 9.97 -10.82 -8.02
CA VAL A 625 10.27 -12.07 -8.75
C VAL A 625 11.59 -12.67 -8.26
N ILE A 626 12.62 -11.83 -8.07
CA ILE A 626 13.90 -12.26 -7.54
C ILE A 626 13.73 -12.82 -6.12
N ALA A 627 13.00 -12.11 -5.26
CA ALA A 627 12.73 -12.53 -3.89
C ALA A 627 11.75 -13.73 -3.78
N SER A 628 11.02 -14.11 -4.83
CA SER A 628 10.21 -15.34 -4.84
C SER A 628 10.94 -16.55 -5.46
N THR A 629 12.08 -16.34 -6.12
CA THR A 629 12.84 -17.40 -6.80
C THR A 629 14.13 -17.74 -6.08
N ILE A 630 14.97 -16.73 -5.77
CA ILE A 630 16.29 -16.94 -5.15
C ILE A 630 16.19 -17.52 -3.73
N PRO A 631 15.35 -16.96 -2.84
CA PRO A 631 15.28 -17.44 -1.46
C PRO A 631 14.81 -18.88 -1.30
N GLY A 632 14.07 -19.42 -2.28
CA GLY A 632 13.70 -20.84 -2.30
C GLY A 632 14.93 -21.75 -2.44
N ILE A 633 15.95 -21.31 -3.17
CA ILE A 633 17.19 -22.06 -3.38
C ILE A 633 18.14 -21.91 -2.18
N SER A 634 18.11 -20.75 -1.51
CA SER A 634 18.96 -20.41 -0.36
C SER A 634 18.15 -20.23 0.93
N MET A 635 17.35 -21.23 1.31
CA MET A 635 16.43 -21.11 2.45
C MET A 635 17.13 -21.20 3.82
N ASN A 636 18.20 -22.00 3.94
CA ASN A 636 18.91 -22.23 5.21
C ASN A 636 19.27 -20.98 6.02
N PRO A 637 19.85 -19.89 5.44
CA PRO A 637 20.15 -18.69 6.23
C PRO A 637 18.89 -18.00 6.74
N ILE A 638 17.77 -18.08 6.03
CA ILE A 638 16.50 -17.44 6.42
C ILE A 638 15.86 -18.21 7.56
N ILE A 639 15.89 -19.55 7.53
CA ILE A 639 15.42 -20.38 8.64
C ILE A 639 16.28 -20.14 9.87
N ALA A 640 17.61 -20.13 9.73
CA ALA A 640 18.52 -19.88 10.85
C ALA A 640 18.27 -18.52 11.50
N ILE A 641 18.09 -17.46 10.68
CA ILE A 641 17.69 -16.14 11.19
C ILE A 641 16.36 -16.24 11.94
N ALA A 642 15.36 -16.94 11.40
CA ALA A 642 14.05 -17.05 12.05
C ALA A 642 14.07 -17.89 13.34
N GLN A 643 14.94 -18.90 13.44
CA GLN A 643 15.14 -19.71 14.64
C GLN A 643 15.88 -18.94 15.75
N ASP A 644 16.91 -18.16 15.39
CA ASP A 644 17.70 -17.33 16.31
C ASP A 644 16.89 -16.18 16.97
N THR A 645 15.62 -16.01 16.59
CA THR A 645 14.80 -14.84 16.93
C THR A 645 13.56 -15.15 17.78
N LEU A 646 13.46 -16.38 18.27
CA LEU A 646 12.35 -16.85 19.10
C LEU A 646 12.56 -16.52 20.59
N PHE A 647 11.49 -16.65 21.37
CA PHE A 647 11.25 -16.00 22.67
C PHE A 647 12.29 -16.28 23.77
#